data_AF-A0A5A9PT85-F1
#
_entry.id   AF-A0A5A9PT85-F1
#
_cell.length_a   1.000
_cell.length_b   1.000
_cell.length_c   1.000
_cell.angle_alpha   90.00
_cell.angle_beta   90.00
_cell.angle_gamma   90.00
#
_symmetry.space_group_name_H-M   'P 1'
#
loop_
_entity.id
_entity.type
_entity.pdbx_description
1 polymer ?
#
loop_
_entity_poly.entity_id
_entity_poly.type
_entity_poly.pdbx_seq_one_letter_code
_entity_poly.pdbx_strand_id
1 'polypeptide(L)'
;MGTTASAAPQPTLHESFHGNGMTDSRRSQSSASFQTLSIHNNRAKSIITNKVAPVVITYNCRQEFQIHDDVLRTNYKVGRISDYMPEHYLVQGSYFMVQDVYGKADVLNTTGSYGAPNFRQSKGSHPLYGMGQPSLNGFKQVLQRLQGEGHQEVIFFCLREEPVMFLHLDADFIPYTPRRKENLHENLHILERDVSSESLELIIRKELHDFAKLNENVFYVYNDIEHFKGEPQKISINCEEDIHVTEEVYKRPRFTMPTYSYYRMPLPAEGAPLEDVFDVFVNILRENPCLSLSRDASQPLPALLFSCQVGVGRTNLGMILGSLVMMHLTPASQETSPPAEDHVPDKPKMDFQVIQSLISKLPKGQEVMEEVDRAIDLCSEMHDIREAIYENKRKLEGIGEDYQIQGSSAKNYFLQRTLQSLERYFYLIVFNAYLHEQYPLAFACSFSRWMCTHSWIYRLLSCMNQSELRAPADLVTKGARVLVADESLAPDVLSTIKEMKVANFRRVPKMWIYGMAQPTSEATGAVLAYLTDEKRKHSSVLWVNLQDELVLEANGQIFCPREPSRVDQHIRVLPSQAHQMERLETGLKEELVGNQKWVEVILEQEKQMKMFKSCVTVQEIFHLHKSSHQGLQYRRIPLPDCSAPTEEGFDRLLEAMKSCLAEDSLSAFVFNCGNGKARTTTAMVIAALTLWHFNGFPECAEDEIVSVPDAKYTKGEFEVVMKLVRLLPDGHRMKREVDMALDSVSETMTPLHYHLREIIISTYRQIKSCKCETEIQALTLKSLLYLERYMYLILFNTYLHLEKRDSWQRSFSDWMIQVAAQAGVYDLLNQLGFSEFEDLRGSTLSGLRHRWLKQNHHDLPFRGEFI
;
A
#
# COMPACT_ATOMS: atom_id res chain seq x y z
N MET A 1 -7.54 7.69 68.01
CA MET A 1 -7.25 9.01 68.63
C MET A 1 -6.96 10.00 67.50
N GLY A 2 -7.26 11.30 67.64
CA GLY A 2 -6.90 12.33 66.64
C GLY A 2 -5.38 12.57 66.56
N THR A 3 -4.78 13.47 65.77
CA THR A 3 -5.20 14.71 65.08
C THR A 3 -4.15 15.06 63.98
N THR A 4 -4.23 16.03 63.05
CA THR A 4 -5.20 17.14 62.79
C THR A 4 -5.25 17.52 61.29
N ALA A 5 -6.19 18.39 60.94
CA ALA A 5 -6.35 19.17 59.70
C ALA A 5 -5.29 20.27 59.45
N SER A 6 -5.16 20.73 58.19
CA SER A 6 -5.47 22.12 57.79
C SER A 6 -5.46 22.29 56.26
N ALA A 7 -6.05 23.38 55.73
CA ALA A 7 -6.26 23.61 54.30
C ALA A 7 -5.95 25.07 53.87
N ALA A 8 -5.58 25.25 52.59
CA ALA A 8 -5.68 26.50 51.78
C ALA A 8 -4.88 27.74 52.28
N PRO A 9 -4.58 28.79 51.46
CA PRO A 9 -5.25 29.17 50.20
C PRO A 9 -4.36 29.62 49.00
N GLN A 10 -4.98 29.77 47.83
CA GLN A 10 -4.51 30.68 46.77
C GLN A 10 -5.07 32.11 47.00
N PRO A 11 -4.34 33.18 46.64
CA PRO A 11 -4.83 34.57 46.73
C PRO A 11 -5.68 35.01 45.53
N THR A 12 -6.46 36.06 45.74
CA THR A 12 -7.51 36.63 44.88
C THR A 12 -7.17 38.04 44.36
N LEU A 13 -8.11 38.64 43.60
CA LEU A 13 -8.33 40.09 43.28
C LEU A 13 -7.87 40.55 41.87
N HIS A 14 -8.82 40.86 40.96
CA HIS A 14 -9.38 42.20 40.61
C HIS A 14 -8.46 43.00 39.64
N GLU A 15 -8.91 43.80 38.66
CA GLU A 15 -10.18 44.55 38.53
C GLU A 15 -10.61 44.84 37.05
N SER A 16 -11.79 45.46 36.89
CA SER A 16 -12.57 45.79 35.68
C SER A 16 -12.08 46.95 34.78
N PHE A 17 -12.56 47.02 33.51
CA PHE A 17 -12.98 48.27 32.84
C PHE A 17 -14.05 48.05 31.73
N HIS A 18 -14.84 49.10 31.42
CA HIS A 18 -16.08 49.08 30.59
C HIS A 18 -15.89 49.49 29.10
N GLY A 19 -16.85 49.10 28.22
CA GLY A 19 -17.07 49.76 26.91
C GLY A 19 -18.19 49.16 26.02
N ASN A 20 -19.17 49.98 25.63
CA ASN A 20 -20.36 49.73 24.76
C ASN A 20 -20.10 49.00 23.40
N GLY A 21 -21.07 48.41 22.68
CA GLY A 21 -22.51 48.19 22.91
C GLY A 21 -23.33 47.81 21.64
N MET A 22 -24.50 47.19 21.84
CA MET A 22 -25.66 46.98 20.92
C MET A 22 -25.60 46.01 19.69
N THR A 23 -26.47 44.97 19.78
CA THR A 23 -27.45 44.42 18.77
C THR A 23 -26.94 43.77 17.48
N ASP A 24 -27.48 42.65 16.94
CA ASP A 24 -28.75 41.89 17.12
C ASP A 24 -28.49 40.38 16.88
N SER A 25 -28.90 39.40 17.70
CA SER A 25 -30.23 38.88 18.09
C SER A 25 -30.75 37.68 17.24
N ARG A 26 -30.72 36.48 17.85
CA ARG A 26 -31.66 35.33 17.73
C ARG A 26 -31.18 34.13 18.57
N ARG A 27 -31.62 34.05 19.83
CA ARG A 27 -31.63 32.82 20.63
C ARG A 27 -33.07 32.51 21.02
N SER A 28 -33.60 31.39 20.58
CA SER A 28 -34.88 30.85 21.05
C SER A 28 -34.67 30.19 22.41
N GLN A 29 -35.60 30.45 23.34
CA GLN A 29 -35.69 29.75 24.61
C GLN A 29 -36.35 28.38 24.39
N SER A 30 -35.87 27.36 25.10
CA SER A 30 -36.72 26.22 25.48
C SER A 30 -36.44 25.84 26.94
N SER A 31 -37.34 26.27 27.82
CA SER A 31 -37.44 25.76 29.18
C SER A 31 -38.07 24.37 29.14
N ALA A 32 -37.30 23.33 29.46
CA ALA A 32 -37.81 22.00 29.73
C ALA A 32 -37.52 21.65 31.20
N SER A 33 -38.59 21.42 31.97
CA SER A 33 -38.53 21.04 33.37
C SER A 33 -37.98 19.62 33.54
N PHE A 34 -37.19 19.41 34.59
CA PHE A 34 -36.84 18.06 35.05
C PHE A 34 -38.12 17.29 35.39
N GLN A 35 -38.48 16.29 34.58
CA GLN A 35 -39.47 15.29 34.97
C GLN A 35 -38.79 14.24 35.87
N THR A 36 -39.31 14.11 37.08
CA THR A 36 -38.90 13.09 38.04
C THR A 36 -39.21 11.69 37.51
N LEU A 37 -38.19 10.83 37.40
CA LEU A 37 -38.35 9.41 37.08
C LEU A 37 -39.18 8.70 38.17
N SER A 38 -40.36 8.20 37.81
CA SER A 38 -41.19 7.39 38.71
C SER A 38 -40.76 5.93 38.70
N ILE A 39 -39.72 5.60 39.47
CA ILE A 39 -39.33 4.20 39.70
C ILE A 39 -40.39 3.53 40.59
N HIS A 40 -40.87 2.35 40.21
CA HIS A 40 -41.83 1.59 40.99
C HIS A 40 -41.25 1.21 42.37
N ASN A 41 -41.78 1.83 43.42
CA ASN A 41 -41.49 1.49 44.82
C ASN A 41 -41.89 0.05 45.12
N ASN A 42 -40.91 -0.85 45.29
CA ASN A 42 -40.96 -2.00 46.22
C ASN A 42 -39.64 -2.82 46.21
N ARG A 43 -38.53 -2.28 46.74
CA ARG A 43 -37.42 -3.06 47.40
C ARG A 43 -36.18 -2.27 47.91
N ALA A 44 -36.11 -0.94 47.75
CA ALA A 44 -35.03 -0.13 48.34
C ALA A 44 -35.60 0.98 49.25
N LYS A 45 -34.98 1.23 50.41
CA LYS A 45 -35.43 2.25 51.38
C LYS A 45 -34.32 3.10 52.03
N SER A 46 -33.08 2.99 51.56
CA SER A 46 -31.95 3.80 52.00
C SER A 46 -31.00 4.09 50.84
N ILE A 47 -31.23 5.21 50.15
CA ILE A 47 -30.29 5.78 49.18
C ILE A 47 -29.44 6.79 49.95
N ILE A 48 -28.13 6.57 50.04
CA ILE A 48 -27.18 7.52 50.64
C ILE A 48 -26.29 8.01 49.50
N THR A 49 -26.57 9.20 48.98
CA THR A 49 -25.79 9.78 47.89
C THR A 49 -24.61 10.58 48.44
N ASN A 50 -23.39 10.15 48.09
CA ASN A 50 -22.25 11.06 48.07
C ASN A 50 -22.27 11.81 46.72
N LYS A 51 -21.89 13.10 46.70
CA LYS A 51 -21.91 13.93 45.47
C LYS A 51 -20.94 13.48 44.38
N VAL A 52 -20.07 12.52 44.66
CA VAL A 52 -19.02 12.03 43.75
C VAL A 52 -19.29 10.61 43.24
N ALA A 53 -20.06 9.80 43.97
CA ALA A 53 -20.55 8.49 43.53
C ALA A 53 -21.80 8.12 44.38
N PRO A 54 -22.99 7.91 43.77
CA PRO A 54 -24.15 7.45 44.50
C PRO A 54 -24.04 5.95 44.80
N VAL A 55 -24.38 5.54 46.02
CA VAL A 55 -24.28 4.14 46.46
C VAL A 55 -25.64 3.66 46.96
N VAL A 56 -26.04 2.45 46.54
CA VAL A 56 -27.26 1.78 46.98
C VAL A 56 -26.89 0.56 47.81
N ILE A 57 -27.38 0.52 49.05
CA ILE A 57 -27.16 -0.59 49.99
C ILE A 57 -28.48 -1.37 50.12
N THR A 58 -28.42 -2.69 49.98
CA THR A 58 -29.60 -3.56 50.10
C THR A 58 -30.03 -3.77 51.56
N TYR A 59 -31.27 -4.21 51.76
CA TYR A 59 -31.91 -4.38 53.07
C TYR A 59 -31.13 -5.23 54.09
N ASN A 60 -30.20 -6.09 53.65
CA ASN A 60 -29.39 -6.95 54.52
C ASN A 60 -27.97 -6.43 54.77
N CYS A 61 -27.60 -5.26 54.22
CA CYS A 61 -26.25 -4.68 54.28
C CYS A 61 -25.11 -5.60 53.79
N ARG A 62 -25.41 -6.59 52.93
CA ARG A 62 -24.41 -7.53 52.35
C ARG A 62 -23.98 -7.19 50.93
N GLN A 63 -24.66 -6.25 50.28
CA GLN A 63 -24.37 -5.83 48.92
C GLN A 63 -24.37 -4.31 48.85
N GLU A 64 -23.27 -3.77 48.32
CA GLU A 64 -23.05 -2.36 48.03
C GLU A 64 -23.02 -2.22 46.50
N PHE A 65 -23.90 -1.41 45.94
CA PHE A 65 -23.90 -1.07 44.52
C PHE A 65 -23.41 0.36 44.34
N GLN A 66 -22.22 0.50 43.78
CA GLN A 66 -21.74 1.79 43.30
C GLN A 66 -22.42 2.08 41.95
N ILE A 67 -23.22 3.14 41.88
CA ILE A 67 -23.86 3.55 40.63
C ILE A 67 -22.79 4.22 39.75
N HIS A 68 -22.15 3.39 38.94
CA HIS A 68 -21.48 3.83 37.73
C HIS A 68 -22.53 4.00 36.63
N ASP A 69 -23.36 5.03 36.78
CA ASP A 69 -24.08 5.57 35.63
C ASP A 69 -23.02 6.23 34.72
N ASP A 70 -22.38 5.41 33.88
CA ASP A 70 -22.02 5.83 32.54
C ASP A 70 -23.33 6.25 31.88
N VAL A 71 -23.72 7.51 32.10
CA VAL A 71 -25.00 8.07 31.65
C VAL A 71 -25.16 7.72 30.18
N LEU A 72 -26.11 6.83 29.90
CA LEU A 72 -26.41 6.24 28.60
C LEU A 72 -26.13 7.27 27.51
N ARG A 73 -25.13 7.02 26.65
CA ARG A 73 -24.67 7.98 25.64
C ARG A 73 -25.90 8.56 24.94
N THR A 74 -26.22 9.82 25.21
CA THR A 74 -27.56 10.41 24.94
C THR A 74 -27.88 10.62 23.46
N ASN A 75 -27.11 9.98 22.58
CA ASN A 75 -27.08 10.15 21.13
C ASN A 75 -27.20 8.79 20.41
N TYR A 76 -27.92 7.82 20.99
CA TYR A 76 -28.29 6.61 20.25
C TYR A 76 -29.10 6.99 19.00
N LYS A 77 -28.66 6.53 17.84
CA LYS A 77 -29.32 6.81 16.57
C LYS A 77 -30.27 5.67 16.22
N VAL A 78 -31.38 6.03 15.61
CA VAL A 78 -32.34 5.12 15.02
C VAL A 78 -32.35 5.28 13.50
N GLY A 79 -32.85 4.27 12.79
CA GLY A 79 -33.01 4.34 11.35
C GLY A 79 -34.05 3.36 10.83
N ARG A 80 -34.48 3.63 9.59
CA ARG A 80 -35.30 2.77 8.73
C ARG A 80 -34.72 2.74 7.32
N ILE A 81 -34.95 1.66 6.57
CA ILE A 81 -34.56 1.52 5.16
C ILE A 81 -35.55 2.29 4.26
N SER A 82 -36.86 2.17 4.53
CA SER A 82 -37.93 2.85 3.79
C SER A 82 -38.97 3.44 4.75
N ASP A 83 -39.76 4.40 4.28
CA ASP A 83 -40.79 5.06 5.08
C ASP A 83 -41.95 4.15 5.52
N TYR A 84 -42.05 2.95 4.93
CA TYR A 84 -43.04 1.93 5.28
C TYR A 84 -42.52 0.92 6.33
N MET A 85 -41.25 1.00 6.72
CA MET A 85 -40.62 0.11 7.70
C MET A 85 -40.47 0.77 9.07
N PRO A 86 -40.54 -0.01 10.17
CA PRO A 86 -40.35 0.51 11.52
C PRO A 86 -38.93 1.04 11.72
N GLU A 87 -38.84 2.21 12.34
CA GLU A 87 -37.60 2.81 12.77
C GLU A 87 -37.10 2.15 14.06
N HIS A 88 -35.81 1.79 14.11
CA HIS A 88 -35.21 1.04 15.22
C HIS A 88 -33.73 1.41 15.40
N TYR A 89 -33.15 1.02 16.54
CA TYR A 89 -31.78 1.39 16.92
C TYR A 89 -30.70 0.87 15.97
N LEU A 90 -29.74 1.74 15.66
CA LEU A 90 -28.56 1.43 14.85
C LEU A 90 -27.36 1.12 15.75
N VAL A 91 -26.72 -0.01 15.50
CA VAL A 91 -25.47 -0.42 16.15
C VAL A 91 -24.34 0.53 15.71
N GLN A 92 -23.50 0.96 16.66
CA GLN A 92 -22.54 2.07 16.52
C GLN A 92 -23.15 3.36 15.95
N GLY A 93 -24.48 3.51 16.04
CA GLY A 93 -25.24 4.61 15.45
C GLY A 93 -25.30 4.65 13.92
N SER A 94 -24.82 3.61 13.22
CA SER A 94 -24.69 3.61 11.74
C SER A 94 -25.08 2.29 11.06
N TYR A 95 -25.20 1.18 11.80
CA TYR A 95 -25.31 -0.15 11.21
C TYR A 95 -26.60 -0.88 11.59
N PHE A 96 -27.15 -1.62 10.62
CA PHE A 96 -28.21 -2.62 10.83
C PHE A 96 -27.60 -4.02 10.97
N MET A 97 -28.22 -4.91 11.74
CA MET A 97 -27.80 -6.31 11.81
C MET A 97 -28.50 -7.12 10.70
N VAL A 98 -27.70 -7.79 9.87
CA VAL A 98 -28.16 -8.57 8.71
C VAL A 98 -27.72 -10.02 8.85
N GLN A 99 -28.60 -10.97 8.54
CA GLN A 99 -28.31 -12.40 8.57
C GLN A 99 -27.17 -12.72 7.60
N ASP A 100 -26.16 -13.41 8.08
CA ASP A 100 -24.85 -13.40 7.41
C ASP A 100 -24.78 -14.25 6.13
N VAL A 101 -25.57 -15.32 6.09
CA VAL A 101 -25.66 -16.26 4.95
C VAL A 101 -27.12 -16.39 4.56
N TYR A 102 -27.47 -15.84 3.40
CA TYR A 102 -28.78 -16.01 2.77
C TYR A 102 -28.75 -17.22 1.81
N GLY A 103 -29.91 -17.84 1.55
CA GLY A 103 -30.01 -19.19 0.96
C GLY A 103 -29.40 -19.42 -0.43
N LYS A 104 -28.91 -18.39 -1.15
CA LYS A 104 -28.18 -18.56 -2.43
C LYS A 104 -26.67 -18.77 -2.26
N ALA A 105 -26.13 -18.61 -1.04
CA ALA A 105 -24.69 -18.62 -0.78
C ALA A 105 -24.07 -20.04 -0.70
N ASP A 106 -24.86 -21.08 -0.41
CA ASP A 106 -24.41 -22.48 -0.32
C ASP A 106 -24.55 -23.21 -1.67
N VAL A 107 -23.58 -23.00 -2.56
CA VAL A 107 -23.55 -23.57 -3.91
C VAL A 107 -23.46 -25.11 -3.87
N LEU A 108 -22.71 -25.65 -2.89
CA LEU A 108 -22.55 -27.10 -2.71
C LEU A 108 -23.73 -27.76 -1.99
N ASN A 109 -24.71 -26.99 -1.49
CA ASN A 109 -25.88 -27.48 -0.73
C ASN A 109 -25.48 -28.35 0.48
N THR A 110 -24.45 -27.92 1.20
CA THR A 110 -23.81 -28.68 2.30
C THR A 110 -24.32 -28.31 3.69
N THR A 111 -25.07 -27.20 3.82
CA THR A 111 -25.65 -26.75 5.10
C THR A 111 -26.56 -27.80 5.71
N GLY A 112 -27.38 -28.48 4.90
CA GLY A 112 -28.33 -29.50 5.38
C GLY A 112 -27.71 -30.86 5.71
N SER A 113 -26.52 -31.16 5.19
CA SER A 113 -25.86 -32.48 5.31
C SER A 113 -24.63 -32.47 6.22
N TYR A 114 -23.92 -31.34 6.30
CA TYR A 114 -22.71 -31.14 7.12
C TYR A 114 -22.87 -30.04 8.19
N GLY A 115 -23.96 -29.26 8.16
CA GLY A 115 -24.21 -28.17 9.09
C GLY A 115 -23.56 -26.82 8.72
N ALA A 116 -22.77 -26.76 7.65
CA ALA A 116 -22.09 -25.55 7.20
C ALA A 116 -22.19 -25.36 5.68
N PRO A 117 -22.33 -24.12 5.18
CA PRO A 117 -22.39 -23.86 3.75
C PRO A 117 -21.02 -24.05 3.08
N ASN A 118 -21.02 -24.52 1.82
CA ASN A 118 -19.84 -24.86 1.03
C ASN A 118 -18.73 -25.67 1.76
N PHE A 119 -19.12 -26.58 2.67
CA PHE A 119 -18.19 -27.47 3.38
C PHE A 119 -17.56 -28.49 2.41
N ARG A 120 -16.23 -28.52 2.36
CA ARG A 120 -15.46 -29.41 1.47
C ARG A 120 -14.08 -29.74 2.03
N GLN A 121 -13.49 -30.84 1.56
CA GLN A 121 -12.07 -31.15 1.75
C GLN A 121 -11.31 -30.77 0.47
N SER A 122 -10.02 -30.42 0.58
CA SER A 122 -9.14 -30.30 -0.59
C SER A 122 -9.05 -31.62 -1.37
N LYS A 123 -8.79 -31.58 -2.68
CA LYS A 123 -8.72 -32.77 -3.56
C LYS A 123 -7.52 -33.70 -3.29
N GLY A 124 -6.70 -33.41 -2.29
CA GLY A 124 -5.49 -34.17 -1.92
C GLY A 124 -5.70 -35.12 -0.74
N SER A 125 -4.64 -35.81 -0.34
CA SER A 125 -4.63 -36.71 0.83
C SER A 125 -4.54 -35.97 2.18
N HIS A 126 -4.35 -34.65 2.17
CA HIS A 126 -4.20 -33.85 3.39
C HIS A 126 -5.56 -33.58 4.07
N PRO A 127 -5.61 -33.55 5.42
CA PRO A 127 -6.83 -33.28 6.18
C PRO A 127 -7.13 -31.77 6.21
N LEU A 128 -7.40 -31.20 5.04
CA LEU A 128 -7.56 -29.78 4.81
C LEU A 128 -8.98 -29.47 4.36
N TYR A 129 -9.71 -28.68 5.16
CA TYR A 129 -11.13 -28.44 5.00
C TYR A 129 -11.45 -26.94 4.91
N GLY A 130 -12.49 -26.61 4.14
CA GLY A 130 -13.00 -25.25 3.99
C GLY A 130 -14.51 -25.20 4.08
N MET A 131 -15.05 -24.15 4.71
CA MET A 131 -16.49 -23.87 4.79
C MET A 131 -16.78 -22.36 4.78
N GLY A 132 -18.05 -22.01 4.60
CA GLY A 132 -18.61 -20.70 4.95
C GLY A 132 -19.10 -20.66 6.39
N GLN A 133 -19.79 -19.60 6.77
CA GLN A 133 -20.21 -19.33 8.13
C GLN A 133 -21.38 -20.25 8.55
N PRO A 134 -21.19 -21.16 9.54
CA PRO A 134 -22.28 -22.00 10.07
C PRO A 134 -23.08 -21.29 11.17
N SER A 135 -24.20 -21.89 11.57
CA SER A 135 -24.81 -21.64 12.89
C SER A 135 -24.02 -22.37 13.99
N LEU A 136 -24.35 -22.11 15.27
CA LEU A 136 -23.69 -22.81 16.38
C LEU A 136 -23.92 -24.33 16.34
N ASN A 137 -25.15 -24.80 16.10
CA ASN A 137 -25.43 -26.23 15.99
C ASN A 137 -24.87 -26.82 14.68
N GLY A 138 -24.82 -26.03 13.60
CA GLY A 138 -24.13 -26.39 12.37
C GLY A 138 -22.63 -26.64 12.59
N PHE A 139 -21.96 -25.75 13.33
CA PHE A 139 -20.54 -25.91 13.66
C PHE A 139 -20.27 -27.15 14.52
N LYS A 140 -21.16 -27.46 15.49
CA LYS A 140 -21.06 -28.71 16.28
C LYS A 140 -21.13 -29.96 15.40
N GLN A 141 -21.97 -29.97 14.36
CA GLN A 141 -22.06 -31.09 13.41
C GLN A 141 -20.76 -31.26 12.62
N VAL A 142 -20.15 -30.17 12.13
CA VAL A 142 -18.84 -30.21 11.47
C VAL A 142 -17.77 -30.82 12.39
N LEU A 143 -17.67 -30.39 13.65
CA LEU A 143 -16.69 -30.94 14.59
C LEU A 143 -16.94 -32.42 14.90
N GLN A 144 -18.19 -32.82 15.14
CA GLN A 144 -18.57 -34.22 15.34
C GLN A 144 -18.23 -35.08 14.11
N ARG A 145 -18.40 -34.53 12.90
CA ARG A 145 -18.05 -35.21 11.65
C ARG A 145 -16.55 -35.44 11.54
N LEU A 146 -15.73 -34.42 11.79
CA LEU A 146 -14.27 -34.55 11.77
C LEU A 146 -13.75 -35.56 12.81
N GLN A 147 -14.34 -35.58 14.01
CA GLN A 147 -14.04 -36.62 15.02
C GLN A 147 -14.44 -38.02 14.53
N GLY A 148 -15.61 -38.15 13.88
CA GLY A 148 -16.09 -39.41 13.31
C GLY A 148 -15.27 -39.91 12.11
N GLU A 149 -14.57 -39.02 11.41
CA GLU A 149 -13.57 -39.35 10.37
C GLU A 149 -12.19 -39.74 10.96
N GLY A 150 -12.01 -39.65 12.28
CA GLY A 150 -10.81 -40.10 12.99
C GLY A 150 -9.79 -38.99 13.29
N HIS A 151 -10.10 -37.72 13.01
CA HIS A 151 -9.20 -36.60 13.30
C HIS A 151 -9.09 -36.36 14.80
N GLN A 152 -7.88 -36.55 15.34
CA GLN A 152 -7.60 -36.40 16.77
C GLN A 152 -7.35 -34.94 17.17
N GLU A 153 -6.88 -34.11 16.25
CA GLU A 153 -6.52 -32.71 16.45
C GLU A 153 -7.19 -31.87 15.36
N VAL A 154 -7.77 -30.73 15.74
CA VAL A 154 -8.51 -29.85 14.83
C VAL A 154 -8.09 -28.40 15.10
N ILE A 155 -7.53 -27.74 14.09
CA ILE A 155 -7.11 -26.35 14.15
C ILE A 155 -8.06 -25.54 13.27
N PHE A 156 -8.87 -24.69 13.91
CA PHE A 156 -9.89 -23.88 13.24
C PHE A 156 -9.41 -22.44 13.03
N PHE A 157 -9.44 -22.00 11.78
CA PHE A 157 -9.09 -20.64 11.34
C PHE A 157 -10.35 -19.87 10.92
N CYS A 158 -10.72 -18.85 11.68
CA CYS A 158 -11.70 -17.85 11.24
C CYS A 158 -10.99 -16.73 10.48
N LEU A 159 -11.30 -16.62 9.18
CA LEU A 159 -10.62 -15.73 8.23
C LEU A 159 -11.34 -14.38 8.04
N ARG A 160 -12.22 -14.02 8.99
CA ARG A 160 -13.14 -12.88 8.86
C ARG A 160 -12.58 -11.63 9.52
N GLU A 161 -12.62 -10.54 8.76
CA GLU A 161 -12.29 -9.18 9.17
C GLU A 161 -13.46 -8.58 9.96
N GLU A 162 -14.66 -8.73 9.40
CA GLU A 162 -15.91 -8.22 9.95
C GLU A 162 -16.29 -8.89 11.29
N PRO A 163 -16.91 -8.13 12.22
CA PRO A 163 -17.42 -8.66 13.48
C PRO A 163 -18.68 -9.49 13.24
N VAL A 164 -18.82 -10.63 13.95
CA VAL A 164 -19.99 -11.52 13.80
C VAL A 164 -20.67 -11.74 15.15
N MET A 165 -21.98 -11.50 15.18
CA MET A 165 -22.83 -11.70 16.35
C MET A 165 -23.73 -12.90 16.15
N PHE A 166 -23.80 -13.79 17.13
CA PHE A 166 -24.65 -14.96 17.10
C PHE A 166 -25.86 -14.73 18.00
N LEU A 167 -27.04 -14.60 17.40
CA LEU A 167 -28.28 -14.32 18.12
C LEU A 167 -29.08 -15.62 18.32
N HIS A 168 -29.60 -15.82 19.53
CA HIS A 168 -30.45 -16.96 19.84
C HIS A 168 -31.77 -16.90 19.04
N LEU A 169 -32.07 -17.97 18.29
CA LEU A 169 -33.31 -18.12 17.54
C LEU A 169 -33.79 -19.58 17.65
N ASP A 170 -34.99 -19.76 18.16
CA ASP A 170 -35.64 -21.04 18.49
C ASP A 170 -34.80 -21.96 19.42
N ALA A 171 -33.88 -22.74 18.85
CA ALA A 171 -33.03 -23.71 19.55
C ALA A 171 -31.56 -23.70 19.03
N ASP A 172 -31.18 -22.66 18.29
CA ASP A 172 -29.84 -22.47 17.74
C ASP A 172 -29.39 -21.01 17.91
N PHE A 173 -28.13 -20.74 17.56
CA PHE A 173 -27.59 -19.40 17.49
C PHE A 173 -27.18 -19.10 16.05
N ILE A 174 -27.83 -18.10 15.46
CA ILE A 174 -27.74 -17.75 14.04
C ILE A 174 -26.79 -16.55 13.87
N PRO A 175 -25.86 -16.58 12.89
CA PRO A 175 -24.89 -15.51 12.67
C PRO A 175 -25.50 -14.30 11.94
N TYR A 176 -25.22 -13.11 12.48
CA TYR A 176 -25.57 -11.80 11.94
C TYR A 176 -24.32 -10.91 11.88
N THR A 177 -24.23 -10.07 10.85
CA THR A 177 -23.16 -9.07 10.69
C THR A 177 -23.73 -7.65 10.61
N PRO A 178 -23.04 -6.63 11.16
CA PRO A 178 -23.43 -5.23 10.99
C PRO A 178 -23.17 -4.77 9.55
N ARG A 179 -24.12 -4.05 8.97
CA ARG A 179 -24.08 -3.54 7.59
C ARG A 179 -24.47 -2.07 7.54
N ARG A 180 -23.90 -1.31 6.60
CA ARG A 180 -24.19 0.12 6.41
C ARG A 180 -25.61 0.33 5.90
N LYS A 181 -26.29 1.36 6.39
CA LYS A 181 -27.62 1.75 5.90
C LYS A 181 -27.63 2.04 4.39
N GLU A 182 -26.53 2.56 3.87
CA GLU A 182 -26.39 2.96 2.46
C GLU A 182 -26.21 1.76 1.52
N ASN A 183 -25.65 0.65 2.01
CA ASN A 183 -25.46 -0.58 1.25
C ASN A 183 -25.39 -1.79 2.19
N LEU A 184 -26.46 -2.61 2.17
CA LEU A 184 -26.56 -3.81 3.02
C LEU A 184 -25.81 -5.03 2.48
N HIS A 185 -25.43 -5.02 1.19
CA HIS A 185 -24.76 -6.17 0.56
C HIS A 185 -23.26 -6.22 0.88
N GLU A 186 -22.64 -5.07 1.20
CA GLU A 186 -21.20 -4.96 1.50
C GLU A 186 -20.88 -5.25 2.98
N ASN A 187 -19.72 -5.85 3.25
CA ASN A 187 -19.26 -6.08 4.62
C ASN A 187 -18.60 -4.80 5.16
N LEU A 188 -18.37 -4.73 6.48
CA LEU A 188 -17.45 -3.76 7.04
C LEU A 188 -16.01 -4.18 6.68
N HIS A 189 -15.45 -3.53 5.67
CA HIS A 189 -14.15 -3.91 5.09
C HIS A 189 -12.93 -3.30 5.80
N ILE A 190 -13.10 -2.27 6.61
CA ILE A 190 -12.03 -1.65 7.41
C ILE A 190 -12.64 -1.19 8.73
N LEU A 191 -12.21 -1.79 9.84
CA LEU A 191 -12.32 -1.17 11.16
C LEU A 191 -11.16 -0.17 11.30
N GLU A 192 -11.37 0.93 12.01
CA GLU A 192 -10.27 1.84 12.36
C GLU A 192 -9.17 1.02 13.06
N ARG A 193 -7.91 1.16 12.59
CA ARG A 193 -6.81 0.21 12.88
C ARG A 193 -6.52 -0.03 14.36
N ASP A 194 -7.02 0.83 15.24
CA ASP A 194 -6.86 0.75 16.69
C ASP A 194 -7.92 -0.13 17.41
N VAL A 195 -8.95 -0.62 16.71
CA VAL A 195 -10.02 -1.45 17.29
C VAL A 195 -10.05 -2.84 16.67
N SER A 196 -9.71 -3.86 17.47
CA SER A 196 -9.85 -5.28 17.08
C SER A 196 -11.33 -5.66 16.87
N SER A 197 -11.56 -6.60 15.96
CA SER A 197 -12.91 -7.07 15.61
C SER A 197 -13.60 -7.73 16.82
N GLU A 198 -12.84 -8.41 17.68
CA GLU A 198 -13.26 -8.95 18.98
C GLU A 198 -13.71 -7.85 19.95
N SER A 199 -12.95 -6.74 20.05
CA SER A 199 -13.35 -5.61 20.89
C SER A 199 -14.64 -4.96 20.38
N LEU A 200 -14.80 -4.88 19.05
CA LEU A 200 -16.02 -4.38 18.45
C LEU A 200 -17.21 -5.34 18.69
N GLU A 201 -17.04 -6.65 18.56
CA GLU A 201 -18.09 -7.64 18.89
C GLU A 201 -18.59 -7.50 20.34
N LEU A 202 -17.69 -7.23 21.30
CA LEU A 202 -18.08 -6.97 22.70
C LEU A 202 -18.86 -5.67 22.88
N ILE A 203 -18.47 -4.59 22.17
CA ILE A 203 -19.22 -3.31 22.18
C ILE A 203 -20.60 -3.51 21.55
N ILE A 204 -20.67 -4.19 20.40
CA ILE A 204 -21.92 -4.49 19.68
C ILE A 204 -22.84 -5.36 20.55
N ARG A 205 -22.33 -6.39 21.25
CA ARG A 205 -23.14 -7.19 22.18
C ARG A 205 -23.82 -6.32 23.23
N LYS A 206 -23.06 -5.41 23.85
CA LYS A 206 -23.59 -4.50 24.87
C LYS A 206 -24.67 -3.60 24.29
N GLU A 207 -24.42 -2.98 23.13
CA GLU A 207 -25.41 -2.15 22.44
C GLU A 207 -26.69 -2.92 22.09
N LEU A 208 -26.58 -4.14 21.54
CA LEU A 208 -27.75 -4.97 21.19
C LEU A 208 -28.63 -5.29 22.41
N HIS A 209 -28.01 -5.66 23.53
CA HIS A 209 -28.70 -5.95 24.79
C HIS A 209 -29.31 -4.69 25.43
N ASP A 210 -28.60 -3.56 25.41
CA ASP A 210 -29.12 -2.28 25.89
C ASP A 210 -30.30 -1.79 25.02
N PHE A 211 -30.21 -1.91 23.69
CA PHE A 211 -31.28 -1.55 22.75
C PHE A 211 -32.49 -2.47 22.87
N ALA A 212 -32.29 -3.77 23.09
CA ALA A 212 -33.40 -4.68 23.36
C ALA A 212 -34.13 -4.30 24.66
N LYS A 213 -33.40 -4.00 25.75
CA LYS A 213 -34.01 -3.55 27.01
C LYS A 213 -34.80 -2.24 26.88
N LEU A 214 -34.36 -1.33 26.02
CA LEU A 214 -35.07 -0.09 25.71
C LEU A 214 -36.34 -0.31 24.86
N ASN A 215 -36.50 -1.49 24.24
CA ASN A 215 -37.57 -1.82 23.31
C ASN A 215 -38.23 -3.18 23.67
N GLU A 216 -38.69 -3.33 24.91
CA GLU A 216 -39.46 -4.49 25.40
C GLU A 216 -38.77 -5.86 25.20
N ASN A 217 -37.44 -5.91 25.36
CA ASN A 217 -36.58 -7.07 25.08
C ASN A 217 -36.59 -7.52 23.61
N VAL A 218 -36.93 -6.64 22.66
CA VAL A 218 -36.95 -6.94 21.22
C VAL A 218 -35.93 -6.10 20.46
N PHE A 219 -35.12 -6.74 19.64
CA PHE A 219 -34.26 -6.11 18.65
C PHE A 219 -34.74 -6.44 17.22
N TYR A 220 -34.40 -5.59 16.25
CA TYR A 220 -34.80 -5.74 14.84
C TYR A 220 -33.61 -6.12 13.96
N VAL A 221 -33.79 -7.12 13.10
CA VAL A 221 -32.75 -7.62 12.18
C VAL A 221 -33.32 -7.80 10.78
N TYR A 222 -32.44 -7.99 9.80
CA TYR A 222 -32.82 -8.23 8.40
C TYR A 222 -32.33 -9.61 7.92
N ASN A 223 -33.24 -10.44 7.40
CA ASN A 223 -32.90 -11.76 6.87
C ASN A 223 -32.89 -11.79 5.32
N ASP A 224 -33.86 -11.14 4.67
CA ASP A 224 -33.92 -10.96 3.21
C ASP A 224 -33.66 -9.50 2.79
N ILE A 225 -32.42 -9.20 2.40
CA ILE A 225 -32.02 -7.88 1.88
C ILE A 225 -32.28 -7.69 0.38
N GLU A 226 -32.77 -8.71 -0.33
CA GLU A 226 -33.03 -8.64 -1.78
C GLU A 226 -34.46 -8.17 -2.08
N HIS A 227 -35.44 -8.67 -1.31
CA HIS A 227 -36.87 -8.33 -1.51
C HIS A 227 -37.54 -7.73 -0.27
N PHE A 228 -36.88 -7.72 0.89
CA PHE A 228 -37.41 -7.23 2.17
C PHE A 228 -38.77 -7.82 2.56
N LYS A 229 -39.05 -9.07 2.16
CA LYS A 229 -40.38 -9.66 2.31
C LYS A 229 -40.68 -10.03 3.77
N GLY A 230 -41.42 -9.16 4.44
CA GLY A 230 -41.76 -9.32 5.87
C GLY A 230 -40.69 -8.78 6.81
N GLU A 231 -39.76 -7.96 6.31
CA GLU A 231 -38.67 -7.34 7.07
C GLU A 231 -39.06 -5.99 7.70
N PRO A 232 -38.37 -5.55 8.78
CA PRO A 232 -37.38 -6.29 9.55
C PRO A 232 -38.00 -7.34 10.48
N GLN A 233 -37.29 -8.46 10.66
CA GLN A 233 -37.64 -9.48 11.67
C GLN A 233 -37.41 -8.97 13.10
N LYS A 234 -38.17 -9.52 14.05
CA LYS A 234 -38.04 -9.27 15.48
C LYS A 234 -37.35 -10.45 16.16
N ILE A 235 -36.30 -10.19 16.93
CA ILE A 235 -35.62 -11.16 17.79
C ILE A 235 -35.78 -10.74 19.25
N SER A 236 -36.13 -11.69 20.12
CA SER A 236 -36.20 -11.46 21.56
C SER A 236 -34.84 -11.70 22.21
N ILE A 237 -34.35 -10.72 22.97
CA ILE A 237 -33.09 -10.75 23.71
C ILE A 237 -33.42 -10.38 25.16
N ASN A 238 -33.42 -11.38 26.05
CA ASN A 238 -33.80 -11.24 27.45
C ASN A 238 -32.58 -11.05 28.37
N CYS A 239 -31.44 -11.61 27.97
CA CYS A 239 -30.20 -11.64 28.73
C CYS A 239 -28.97 -11.54 27.80
N GLU A 240 -27.77 -11.39 28.35
CA GLU A 240 -26.54 -11.33 27.54
C GLU A 240 -26.21 -12.69 26.92
N GLU A 241 -26.64 -13.77 27.56
CA GLU A 241 -26.49 -15.16 27.12
C GLU A 241 -27.31 -15.50 25.85
N ASP A 242 -28.29 -14.66 25.48
CA ASP A 242 -28.99 -14.74 24.19
C ASP A 242 -28.12 -14.23 23.01
N ILE A 243 -26.93 -13.65 23.29
CA ILE A 243 -25.99 -13.12 22.30
C ILE A 243 -24.58 -13.70 22.53
N HIS A 244 -24.07 -14.47 21.58
CA HIS A 244 -22.68 -14.92 21.58
C HIS A 244 -21.79 -14.14 20.58
N VAL A 245 -20.53 -13.95 20.94
CA VAL A 245 -19.47 -13.43 20.05
C VAL A 245 -18.70 -14.57 19.38
N THR A 246 -17.89 -14.28 18.35
CA THR A 246 -17.11 -15.31 17.63
C THR A 246 -16.19 -16.10 18.56
N GLU A 247 -15.50 -15.41 19.46
CA GLU A 247 -14.59 -16.02 20.42
C GLU A 247 -15.30 -17.05 21.31
N GLU A 248 -16.53 -16.75 21.74
CA GLU A 248 -17.33 -17.63 22.59
C GLU A 248 -17.81 -18.86 21.82
N VAL A 249 -18.34 -18.68 20.60
CA VAL A 249 -18.77 -19.81 19.76
C VAL A 249 -17.60 -20.73 19.42
N TYR A 250 -16.45 -20.15 19.08
CA TYR A 250 -15.34 -20.91 18.52
C TYR A 250 -14.27 -21.34 19.52
N LYS A 251 -14.09 -20.73 20.71
CA LYS A 251 -13.16 -21.25 21.75
C LYS A 251 -13.80 -22.31 22.65
N ARG A 252 -15.12 -22.25 22.89
CA ARG A 252 -15.81 -23.19 23.81
C ARG A 252 -15.64 -24.69 23.47
N PRO A 253 -15.53 -25.16 22.21
CA PRO A 253 -15.25 -26.57 21.92
C PRO A 253 -13.98 -27.12 22.58
N ARG A 254 -13.00 -26.27 22.93
CA ARG A 254 -11.79 -26.68 23.65
C ARG A 254 -12.07 -27.33 25.02
N PHE A 255 -13.20 -27.01 25.66
CA PHE A 255 -13.63 -27.67 26.91
C PHE A 255 -14.06 -29.12 26.70
N THR A 256 -14.51 -29.49 25.50
CA THR A 256 -14.95 -30.85 25.13
C THR A 256 -13.93 -31.59 24.25
N MET A 257 -13.03 -30.86 23.60
CA MET A 257 -11.99 -31.36 22.71
C MET A 257 -10.66 -30.68 23.08
N PRO A 258 -9.84 -31.25 23.99
CA PRO A 258 -8.62 -30.58 24.47
C PRO A 258 -7.58 -30.27 23.38
N THR A 259 -7.58 -31.07 22.30
CA THR A 259 -6.77 -30.93 21.08
C THR A 259 -7.40 -30.02 20.01
N TYR A 260 -8.48 -29.30 20.35
CA TYR A 260 -9.06 -28.29 19.46
C TYR A 260 -8.43 -26.92 19.74
N SER A 261 -7.95 -26.26 18.70
CA SER A 261 -7.40 -24.89 18.75
C SER A 261 -8.17 -23.97 17.81
N TYR A 262 -8.37 -22.72 18.23
CA TYR A 262 -9.05 -21.68 17.46
C TYR A 262 -8.17 -20.46 17.29
N TYR A 263 -8.08 -19.97 16.06
CA TYR A 263 -7.38 -18.76 15.68
C TYR A 263 -8.26 -17.87 14.80
N ARG A 264 -8.31 -16.57 15.12
CA ARG A 264 -8.82 -15.55 14.19
C ARG A 264 -7.64 -14.99 13.42
N MET A 265 -7.71 -15.05 12.09
CA MET A 265 -6.67 -14.57 11.18
C MET A 265 -7.36 -13.83 10.02
N PRO A 266 -7.72 -12.55 10.21
CA PRO A 266 -8.52 -11.80 9.23
C PRO A 266 -7.77 -11.70 7.89
N LEU A 267 -8.33 -12.29 6.82
CA LEU A 267 -7.81 -12.17 5.46
C LEU A 267 -8.63 -11.15 4.68
N PRO A 268 -8.01 -10.31 3.83
CA PRO A 268 -8.75 -9.29 3.08
C PRO A 268 -9.68 -9.90 2.03
N ALA A 269 -10.90 -9.37 1.96
CA ALA A 269 -11.89 -9.75 0.95
C ALA A 269 -11.39 -9.55 -0.50
N GLU A 270 -10.55 -8.53 -0.76
CA GLU A 270 -9.89 -8.24 -2.04
C GLU A 270 -8.38 -7.97 -1.86
N GLY A 271 -7.56 -8.25 -2.88
CA GLY A 271 -6.10 -8.09 -2.79
C GLY A 271 -5.39 -9.14 -1.92
N ALA A 272 -4.07 -9.04 -1.81
CA ALA A 272 -3.26 -9.97 -1.00
C ALA A 272 -3.19 -9.57 0.49
N PRO A 273 -3.10 -10.53 1.43
CA PRO A 273 -2.96 -10.24 2.86
C PRO A 273 -1.76 -9.35 3.14
N LEU A 274 -1.84 -8.57 4.21
CA LEU A 274 -0.69 -7.81 4.72
C LEU A 274 0.31 -8.75 5.40
N GLU A 275 1.57 -8.34 5.45
CA GLU A 275 2.70 -9.15 5.88
C GLU A 275 2.64 -9.50 7.38
N ASP A 276 1.98 -8.67 8.19
CA ASP A 276 1.61 -8.95 9.58
C ASP A 276 0.60 -10.10 9.72
N VAL A 277 -0.32 -10.27 8.77
CA VAL A 277 -1.25 -11.41 8.73
C VAL A 277 -0.51 -12.72 8.41
N PHE A 278 0.50 -12.67 7.53
CA PHE A 278 1.41 -13.79 7.31
C PHE A 278 2.27 -14.09 8.55
N ASP A 279 2.74 -13.08 9.28
CA ASP A 279 3.44 -13.26 10.56
C ASP A 279 2.52 -13.93 11.61
N VAL A 280 1.24 -13.53 11.68
CA VAL A 280 0.24 -14.21 12.53
C VAL A 280 0.09 -15.68 12.12
N PHE A 281 -0.02 -15.98 10.83
CA PHE A 281 -0.09 -17.38 10.36
C PHE A 281 1.16 -18.17 10.77
N VAL A 282 2.35 -17.62 10.53
CA VAL A 282 3.64 -18.23 10.90
C VAL A 282 3.74 -18.46 12.41
N ASN A 283 3.31 -17.51 13.24
CA ASN A 283 3.29 -17.68 14.70
C ASN A 283 2.36 -18.82 15.11
N ILE A 284 1.20 -18.97 14.47
CA ILE A 284 0.31 -20.13 14.68
C ILE A 284 1.02 -21.44 14.33
N LEU A 285 1.76 -21.50 13.21
CA LEU A 285 2.56 -22.69 12.85
C LEU A 285 3.64 -23.00 13.90
N ARG A 286 4.30 -21.98 14.46
CA ARG A 286 5.29 -22.12 15.54
C ARG A 286 4.68 -22.59 16.87
N GLU A 287 3.47 -22.15 17.19
CA GLU A 287 2.76 -22.47 18.43
C GLU A 287 2.17 -23.88 18.46
N ASN A 288 2.01 -24.54 17.30
CA ASN A 288 1.40 -25.85 17.17
C ASN A 288 2.45 -26.90 16.75
N PRO A 289 3.01 -27.71 17.68
CA PRO A 289 4.08 -28.67 17.36
C PRO A 289 3.69 -29.75 16.34
N CYS A 290 2.39 -30.00 16.15
CA CYS A 290 1.82 -30.84 15.10
C CYS A 290 1.95 -30.27 13.68
N LEU A 291 2.42 -29.02 13.54
CA LEU A 291 2.78 -28.35 12.29
C LEU A 291 4.28 -28.03 12.20
N SER A 292 5.10 -28.63 13.06
CA SER A 292 6.57 -28.55 13.05
C SER A 292 7.21 -29.73 12.31
N LEU A 293 8.39 -29.51 11.72
CA LEU A 293 9.27 -30.59 11.23
C LEU A 293 9.70 -31.57 12.33
N SER A 294 9.72 -31.15 13.59
CA SER A 294 10.10 -31.97 14.75
C SER A 294 8.98 -32.90 15.25
N ARG A 295 7.90 -33.03 14.48
CA ARG A 295 6.71 -33.82 14.80
C ARG A 295 6.99 -35.32 14.77
N ASP A 296 6.30 -36.07 15.62
CA ASP A 296 6.24 -37.53 15.54
C ASP A 296 5.47 -37.96 14.28
N ALA A 297 6.19 -38.50 13.30
CA ALA A 297 5.63 -38.97 12.03
C ALA A 297 4.63 -40.13 12.18
N SER A 298 4.57 -40.80 13.34
CA SER A 298 3.60 -41.87 13.61
C SER A 298 2.18 -41.36 13.94
N GLN A 299 2.04 -40.08 14.28
CA GLN A 299 0.73 -39.47 14.57
C GLN A 299 -0.03 -39.11 13.28
N PRO A 300 -1.38 -39.00 13.30
CA PRO A 300 -2.16 -38.45 12.19
C PRO A 300 -1.97 -36.93 12.07
N LEU A 301 -2.01 -36.37 10.85
CA LEU A 301 -1.90 -34.93 10.63
C LEU A 301 -3.09 -34.19 11.25
N PRO A 302 -2.91 -32.96 11.80
CA PRO A 302 -4.01 -32.19 12.35
C PRO A 302 -4.97 -31.74 11.25
N ALA A 303 -6.28 -31.81 11.49
CA ALA A 303 -7.27 -31.32 10.55
C ALA A 303 -7.31 -29.78 10.57
N LEU A 304 -6.98 -29.15 9.44
CA LEU A 304 -7.02 -27.70 9.30
C LEU A 304 -8.38 -27.30 8.71
N LEU A 305 -9.19 -26.56 9.47
CA LEU A 305 -10.52 -26.11 9.06
C LEU A 305 -10.51 -24.59 8.87
N PHE A 306 -10.82 -24.13 7.65
CA PHE A 306 -10.83 -22.71 7.29
C PHE A 306 -12.25 -22.20 7.05
N SER A 307 -12.62 -21.05 7.63
CA SER A 307 -13.94 -20.45 7.44
C SER A 307 -13.92 -18.95 7.18
N CYS A 308 -14.80 -18.50 6.28
CA CYS A 308 -15.15 -17.09 6.07
C CYS A 308 -16.67 -16.96 5.93
N GLN A 309 -17.21 -15.81 5.51
CA GLN A 309 -18.66 -15.64 5.29
C GLN A 309 -19.27 -16.74 4.41
N VAL A 310 -18.82 -16.86 3.15
CA VAL A 310 -19.46 -17.74 2.14
C VAL A 310 -18.69 -19.04 1.92
N GLY A 311 -17.42 -19.13 2.31
CA GLY A 311 -16.59 -20.32 2.07
C GLY A 311 -15.85 -20.35 0.73
N VAL A 312 -15.91 -19.26 -0.03
CA VAL A 312 -15.26 -19.08 -1.33
C VAL A 312 -13.93 -18.33 -1.14
N GLY A 313 -13.78 -17.08 -1.60
CA GLY A 313 -12.48 -16.41 -1.77
C GLY A 313 -11.49 -16.51 -0.60
N ARG A 314 -11.84 -15.99 0.59
CA ARG A 314 -10.96 -16.01 1.77
C ARG A 314 -10.65 -17.43 2.26
N THR A 315 -11.66 -18.30 2.35
CA THR A 315 -11.49 -19.72 2.70
C THR A 315 -10.56 -20.42 1.71
N ASN A 316 -10.70 -20.16 0.41
CA ASN A 316 -9.84 -20.75 -0.61
C ASN A 316 -8.38 -20.31 -0.44
N LEU A 317 -8.13 -19.03 -0.16
CA LEU A 317 -6.79 -18.53 0.13
C LEU A 317 -6.21 -19.19 1.39
N GLY A 318 -6.98 -19.29 2.48
CA GLY A 318 -6.57 -20.00 3.70
C GLY A 318 -6.26 -21.48 3.45
N MET A 319 -7.10 -22.16 2.66
CA MET A 319 -6.84 -23.54 2.25
C MET A 319 -5.55 -23.67 1.43
N ILE A 320 -5.27 -22.76 0.49
CA ILE A 320 -4.01 -22.80 -0.28
C ILE A 320 -2.79 -22.59 0.64
N LEU A 321 -2.86 -21.67 1.60
CA LEU A 321 -1.80 -21.50 2.61
C LEU A 321 -1.61 -22.77 3.45
N GLY A 322 -2.70 -23.43 3.84
CA GLY A 322 -2.67 -24.74 4.51
C GLY A 322 -2.07 -25.86 3.64
N SER A 323 -2.41 -25.92 2.35
CA SER A 323 -1.86 -26.88 1.38
C SER A 323 -0.34 -26.74 1.26
N LEU A 324 0.16 -25.49 1.16
CA LEU A 324 1.60 -25.23 1.09
C LEU A 324 2.32 -25.75 2.34
N VAL A 325 1.83 -25.41 3.54
CA VAL A 325 2.40 -25.93 4.80
C VAL A 325 2.35 -27.46 4.85
N MET A 326 1.26 -28.08 4.40
CA MET A 326 1.11 -29.54 4.34
C MET A 326 2.07 -30.21 3.35
N MET A 327 2.39 -29.56 2.23
CA MET A 327 3.43 -30.01 1.29
C MET A 327 4.82 -30.00 1.94
N HIS A 328 5.16 -28.94 2.68
CA HIS A 328 6.43 -28.85 3.45
C HIS A 328 6.50 -29.85 4.62
N LEU A 329 5.36 -30.20 5.23
CA LEU A 329 5.24 -31.25 6.25
C LEU A 329 5.41 -32.68 5.69
N THR A 330 5.09 -32.90 4.40
CA THR A 330 5.09 -34.24 3.78
C THR A 330 5.83 -34.30 2.44
N PRO A 331 7.15 -33.99 2.38
CA PRO A 331 7.92 -34.00 1.13
C PRO A 331 7.87 -35.35 0.41
N ALA A 332 7.88 -36.46 1.15
CA ALA A 332 7.83 -37.82 0.60
C ALA A 332 6.51 -38.14 -0.15
N SER A 333 5.45 -37.34 0.03
CA SER A 333 4.20 -37.49 -0.72
C SER A 333 4.24 -36.80 -2.09
N GLN A 334 5.30 -36.07 -2.43
CA GLN A 334 5.44 -35.37 -3.71
C GLN A 334 5.86 -36.27 -4.89
N GLU A 335 6.46 -37.45 -4.64
CA GLU A 335 7.10 -38.27 -5.71
C GLU A 335 6.19 -39.30 -6.42
N THR A 336 4.95 -39.55 -5.97
CA THR A 336 4.15 -40.68 -6.48
C THR A 336 2.74 -40.34 -6.97
N SER A 337 2.65 -39.48 -7.98
CA SER A 337 1.80 -39.75 -9.15
C SER A 337 2.06 -38.72 -10.26
N PRO A 338 2.26 -39.13 -11.54
CA PRO A 338 1.96 -38.21 -12.64
C PRO A 338 0.47 -37.85 -12.56
N PRO A 339 0.05 -36.63 -12.95
CA PRO A 339 -1.36 -36.32 -13.08
C PRO A 339 -1.99 -37.36 -14.01
N ALA A 340 -3.10 -37.96 -13.60
CA ALA A 340 -3.83 -38.89 -14.46
C ALA A 340 -4.18 -38.18 -15.77
N GLU A 341 -4.04 -38.88 -16.91
CA GLU A 341 -4.37 -38.37 -18.25
C GLU A 341 -5.89 -38.23 -18.49
N ASP A 342 -6.65 -37.81 -17.48
CA ASP A 342 -7.98 -37.26 -17.66
C ASP A 342 -7.82 -35.84 -18.22
N HIS A 343 -8.28 -35.62 -19.46
CA HIS A 343 -8.22 -34.36 -20.22
C HIS A 343 -8.40 -33.09 -19.37
N VAL A 344 -7.29 -32.58 -18.80
CA VAL A 344 -7.27 -31.25 -18.19
C VAL A 344 -7.39 -30.25 -19.35
N PRO A 345 -8.42 -29.39 -19.39
CA PRO A 345 -8.48 -28.33 -20.39
C PRO A 345 -7.24 -27.47 -20.22
N ASP A 346 -6.58 -27.16 -21.34
CA ASP A 346 -5.26 -26.53 -21.46
C ASP A 346 -5.14 -25.29 -20.54
N LYS A 347 -4.70 -25.51 -19.29
CA LYS A 347 -4.78 -24.48 -18.24
C LYS A 347 -3.81 -23.37 -18.59
N PRO A 348 -4.25 -22.10 -18.63
CA PRO A 348 -3.43 -21.02 -19.16
C PRO A 348 -2.19 -20.83 -18.30
N LYS A 349 -1.02 -21.12 -18.89
CA LYS A 349 0.29 -20.92 -18.25
C LYS A 349 0.44 -19.45 -17.88
N MET A 350 0.75 -19.19 -16.60
CA MET A 350 0.88 -17.85 -15.98
C MET A 350 2.04 -17.02 -16.56
N ASP A 351 1.88 -16.60 -17.81
CA ASP A 351 2.85 -15.82 -18.59
C ASP A 351 2.65 -14.31 -18.38
N PHE A 352 2.93 -13.85 -17.16
CA PHE A 352 2.97 -12.44 -16.78
C PHE A 352 4.42 -12.03 -16.50
N GLN A 353 4.89 -10.92 -17.08
CA GLN A 353 6.28 -10.45 -16.97
C GLN A 353 6.72 -10.24 -15.52
N VAL A 354 5.80 -9.79 -14.65
CA VAL A 354 6.07 -9.64 -13.20
C VAL A 354 6.30 -10.98 -12.50
N ILE A 355 5.60 -12.05 -12.91
CA ILE A 355 5.79 -13.41 -12.37
C ILE A 355 7.07 -14.04 -12.93
N GLN A 356 7.33 -13.89 -14.23
CA GLN A 356 8.57 -14.36 -14.86
C GLN A 356 9.81 -13.67 -14.24
N SER A 357 9.69 -12.38 -13.91
CA SER A 357 10.73 -11.62 -13.20
C SER A 357 10.90 -12.03 -11.72
N LEU A 358 9.84 -12.53 -11.08
CA LEU A 358 9.89 -13.05 -9.72
C LEU A 358 10.62 -14.40 -9.69
N ILE A 359 10.17 -15.37 -10.50
CA ILE A 359 10.71 -16.74 -10.48
C ILE A 359 12.16 -16.82 -10.97
N SER A 360 12.61 -15.87 -11.79
CA SER A 360 14.00 -15.77 -12.25
C SER A 360 14.95 -15.16 -11.21
N LYS A 361 14.44 -14.39 -10.24
CA LYS A 361 15.21 -13.84 -9.11
C LYS A 361 15.12 -14.72 -7.84
N LEU A 362 14.11 -15.56 -7.70
CA LEU A 362 13.97 -16.49 -6.55
C LEU A 362 14.84 -17.76 -6.71
N PRO A 363 15.49 -18.23 -5.63
CA PRO A 363 16.08 -19.58 -5.59
C PRO A 363 15.01 -20.63 -5.93
N LYS A 364 15.28 -21.50 -6.90
CA LYS A 364 14.34 -22.53 -7.39
C LYS A 364 12.95 -21.99 -7.79
N GLY A 365 12.84 -20.72 -8.22
CA GLY A 365 11.54 -20.05 -8.38
C GLY A 365 10.49 -20.76 -9.25
N GLN A 366 10.92 -21.55 -10.25
CA GLN A 366 10.02 -22.39 -11.06
C GLN A 366 9.37 -23.52 -10.25
N GLU A 367 10.15 -24.23 -9.43
CA GLU A 367 9.68 -25.31 -8.52
C GLU A 367 8.70 -24.75 -7.48
N VAL A 368 9.04 -23.59 -6.90
CA VAL A 368 8.21 -22.85 -5.93
C VAL A 368 6.86 -22.44 -6.55
N MET A 369 6.86 -21.99 -7.81
CA MET A 369 5.63 -21.63 -8.54
C MET A 369 4.79 -22.86 -8.87
N GLU A 370 5.40 -23.96 -9.31
CA GLU A 370 4.69 -25.21 -9.60
C GLU A 370 4.04 -25.84 -8.37
N GLU A 371 4.65 -25.71 -7.19
CA GLU A 371 4.02 -26.08 -5.91
C GLU A 371 2.79 -25.23 -5.58
N VAL A 372 2.86 -23.90 -5.80
CA VAL A 372 1.72 -23.00 -5.63
C VAL A 372 0.60 -23.33 -6.60
N ASP A 373 0.93 -23.63 -7.85
CA ASP A 373 -0.03 -24.07 -8.87
C ASP A 373 -0.71 -25.39 -8.46
N ARG A 374 0.05 -26.37 -7.96
CA ARG A 374 -0.51 -27.61 -7.38
C ARG A 374 -1.41 -27.32 -6.17
N ALA A 375 -1.01 -26.44 -5.26
CA ALA A 375 -1.80 -26.08 -4.09
C ALA A 375 -3.12 -25.37 -4.48
N ILE A 376 -3.10 -24.53 -5.52
CA ILE A 376 -4.31 -23.94 -6.12
C ILE A 376 -5.19 -25.02 -6.74
N ASP A 377 -4.62 -25.98 -7.48
CA ASP A 377 -5.37 -27.06 -8.10
C ASP A 377 -6.08 -27.96 -7.07
N LEU A 378 -5.42 -28.28 -5.95
CA LEU A 378 -6.03 -29.03 -4.84
C LEU A 378 -7.21 -28.29 -4.18
N CYS A 379 -7.22 -26.96 -4.21
CA CYS A 379 -8.28 -26.12 -3.61
C CYS A 379 -9.32 -25.62 -4.63
N SER A 380 -9.10 -25.82 -5.94
CA SER A 380 -9.80 -25.19 -7.07
C SER A 380 -11.32 -25.38 -7.18
N GLU A 381 -11.96 -26.22 -6.34
CA GLU A 381 -13.37 -26.61 -6.48
C GLU A 381 -14.35 -25.44 -6.51
N MET A 382 -14.17 -24.44 -5.63
CA MET A 382 -15.07 -23.29 -5.50
C MET A 382 -14.51 -22.01 -6.14
N HIS A 383 -13.19 -21.93 -6.31
CA HIS A 383 -12.49 -20.77 -6.85
C HIS A 383 -11.08 -21.17 -7.30
N ASP A 384 -10.71 -20.86 -8.53
CA ASP A 384 -9.33 -20.95 -9.03
C ASP A 384 -8.81 -19.52 -9.24
N ILE A 385 -7.72 -19.17 -8.54
CA ILE A 385 -7.14 -17.83 -8.57
C ILE A 385 -6.55 -17.54 -9.97
N ARG A 386 -6.00 -18.55 -10.66
CA ARG A 386 -5.42 -18.38 -12.00
C ARG A 386 -6.50 -18.10 -13.04
N GLU A 387 -7.58 -18.88 -13.03
CA GLU A 387 -8.75 -18.61 -13.89
C GLU A 387 -9.37 -17.24 -13.62
N ALA A 388 -9.46 -16.82 -12.35
CA ALA A 388 -9.97 -15.48 -12.01
C ALA A 388 -9.09 -14.35 -12.59
N ILE A 389 -7.77 -14.51 -12.64
CA ILE A 389 -6.87 -13.54 -13.29
C ILE A 389 -7.17 -13.47 -14.79
N TYR A 390 -7.24 -14.62 -15.48
CA TYR A 390 -7.52 -14.66 -16.93
C TYR A 390 -8.94 -14.26 -17.31
N GLU A 391 -9.94 -14.52 -16.47
CA GLU A 391 -11.31 -14.06 -16.69
C GLU A 391 -11.41 -12.53 -16.57
N ASN A 392 -10.80 -11.93 -15.53
CA ASN A 392 -10.79 -10.48 -15.38
C ASN A 392 -9.95 -9.80 -16.49
N LYS A 393 -8.80 -10.38 -16.89
CA LYS A 393 -8.01 -9.91 -18.04
C LYS A 393 -8.81 -9.95 -19.35
N ARG A 394 -9.46 -11.07 -19.67
CA ARG A 394 -10.30 -11.21 -20.88
C ARG A 394 -11.46 -10.21 -20.88
N LYS A 395 -12.09 -9.96 -19.72
CA LYS A 395 -13.14 -8.94 -19.58
C LYS A 395 -12.58 -7.53 -19.78
N LEU A 396 -11.43 -7.20 -19.21
CA LEU A 396 -10.75 -5.92 -19.39
C LEU A 396 -10.43 -5.62 -20.86
N GLU A 397 -9.75 -6.57 -21.53
CA GLU A 397 -9.30 -6.43 -22.91
C GLU A 397 -10.46 -6.53 -23.92
N GLY A 398 -11.54 -7.21 -23.56
CA GLY A 398 -12.78 -7.30 -24.36
C GLY A 398 -13.66 -6.04 -24.33
N ILE A 399 -13.40 -5.04 -23.47
CA ILE A 399 -14.16 -3.80 -23.45
C ILE A 399 -13.67 -2.87 -24.57
N GLY A 400 -14.50 -2.68 -25.60
CA GLY A 400 -14.29 -1.67 -26.63
C GLY A 400 -14.46 -0.26 -26.07
N GLU A 401 -15.70 0.24 -26.07
CA GLU A 401 -16.08 1.50 -25.42
C GLU A 401 -16.24 1.29 -23.90
N ASP A 402 -15.66 2.20 -23.11
CA ASP A 402 -15.70 2.12 -21.66
C ASP A 402 -17.04 2.61 -21.10
N TYR A 403 -17.60 1.87 -20.16
CA TYR A 403 -18.90 2.13 -19.53
C TYR A 403 -18.77 2.14 -18.00
N GLN A 404 -19.83 2.46 -17.26
CA GLN A 404 -19.76 2.54 -15.80
C GLN A 404 -20.18 1.23 -15.11
N ILE A 405 -19.38 0.80 -14.14
CA ILE A 405 -19.68 -0.27 -13.17
C ILE A 405 -19.47 0.33 -11.77
N GLN A 406 -20.50 0.27 -10.90
CA GLN A 406 -20.45 0.78 -9.53
C GLN A 406 -19.95 2.24 -9.42
N GLY A 407 -20.31 3.09 -10.39
CA GLY A 407 -19.87 4.49 -10.45
C GLY A 407 -18.41 4.71 -10.92
N SER A 408 -17.69 3.64 -11.25
CA SER A 408 -16.32 3.64 -11.76
C SER A 408 -16.27 3.21 -13.24
N SER A 409 -15.14 3.44 -13.92
CA SER A 409 -14.87 2.91 -15.26
C SER A 409 -14.84 1.37 -15.24
N ALA A 410 -15.51 0.72 -16.17
CA ALA A 410 -15.53 -0.74 -16.31
C ALA A 410 -14.11 -1.27 -16.56
N LYS A 411 -13.30 -0.57 -17.38
CA LYS A 411 -11.88 -0.90 -17.55
C LYS A 411 -11.11 -0.79 -16.23
N ASN A 412 -11.28 0.30 -15.48
CA ASN A 412 -10.59 0.44 -14.19
C ASN A 412 -11.03 -0.62 -13.18
N TYR A 413 -12.32 -0.97 -13.14
CA TYR A 413 -12.87 -2.03 -12.30
C TYR A 413 -12.23 -3.40 -12.60
N PHE A 414 -12.21 -3.84 -13.87
CA PHE A 414 -11.58 -5.12 -14.22
C PHE A 414 -10.05 -5.09 -14.12
N LEU A 415 -9.39 -3.95 -14.38
CA LEU A 415 -7.96 -3.78 -14.13
C LEU A 415 -7.63 -3.96 -12.64
N GLN A 416 -8.38 -3.30 -11.74
CA GLN A 416 -8.17 -3.43 -10.31
C GLN A 416 -8.38 -4.88 -9.84
N ARG A 417 -9.42 -5.57 -10.32
CA ARG A 417 -9.65 -6.99 -9.98
C ARG A 417 -8.58 -7.94 -10.52
N THR A 418 -8.05 -7.65 -11.71
CA THR A 418 -6.92 -8.39 -12.30
C THR A 418 -5.67 -8.20 -11.45
N LEU A 419 -5.34 -6.95 -11.09
CA LEU A 419 -4.21 -6.61 -10.24
C LEU A 419 -4.32 -7.22 -8.83
N GLN A 420 -5.47 -7.13 -8.17
CA GLN A 420 -5.72 -7.73 -6.85
C GLN A 420 -5.57 -9.26 -6.86
N SER A 421 -6.00 -9.91 -7.95
CA SER A 421 -5.93 -11.37 -8.10
C SER A 421 -4.50 -11.83 -8.44
N LEU A 422 -3.79 -11.07 -9.28
CA LEU A 422 -2.37 -11.27 -9.56
C LEU A 422 -1.49 -11.02 -8.32
N GLU A 423 -1.82 -10.01 -7.51
CA GLU A 423 -1.15 -9.72 -6.23
C GLU A 423 -1.25 -10.93 -5.29
N ARG A 424 -2.44 -11.55 -5.18
CA ARG A 424 -2.62 -12.78 -4.37
C ARG A 424 -1.71 -13.91 -4.85
N TYR A 425 -1.69 -14.16 -6.16
CA TYR A 425 -0.85 -15.21 -6.75
C TYR A 425 0.64 -14.93 -6.54
N PHE A 426 1.08 -13.68 -6.73
CA PHE A 426 2.44 -13.22 -6.44
C PHE A 426 2.81 -13.47 -4.97
N TYR A 427 1.96 -13.09 -4.00
CA TYR A 427 2.22 -13.33 -2.58
C TYR A 427 2.21 -14.82 -2.20
N LEU A 428 1.47 -15.69 -2.90
CA LEU A 428 1.53 -17.13 -2.68
C LEU A 428 2.89 -17.71 -3.09
N ILE A 429 3.44 -17.29 -4.24
CA ILE A 429 4.81 -17.68 -4.67
C ILE A 429 5.84 -17.17 -3.67
N VAL A 430 5.75 -15.90 -3.27
CA VAL A 430 6.66 -15.28 -2.30
C VAL A 430 6.58 -15.97 -0.93
N PHE A 431 5.37 -16.29 -0.44
CA PHE A 431 5.19 -17.01 0.81
C PHE A 431 5.74 -18.44 0.73
N ASN A 432 5.55 -19.15 -0.39
CA ASN A 432 6.14 -20.48 -0.55
C ASN A 432 7.69 -20.44 -0.63
N ALA A 433 8.28 -19.42 -1.27
CA ALA A 433 9.72 -19.21 -1.24
C ALA A 433 10.24 -18.96 0.18
N TYR A 434 9.51 -18.17 0.98
CA TYR A 434 9.78 -18.00 2.40
C TYR A 434 9.64 -19.32 3.18
N LEU A 435 8.66 -20.18 2.89
CA LEU A 435 8.55 -21.50 3.52
C LEU A 435 9.79 -22.36 3.23
N HIS A 436 10.24 -22.45 1.97
CA HIS A 436 11.47 -23.20 1.60
C HIS A 436 12.69 -22.77 2.42
N GLU A 437 12.84 -21.48 2.72
CA GLU A 437 13.97 -20.96 3.48
C GLU A 437 13.78 -21.08 5.00
N GLN A 438 12.61 -20.70 5.52
CA GLN A 438 12.38 -20.47 6.95
C GLN A 438 11.69 -21.64 7.66
N TYR A 439 11.00 -22.52 6.95
CA TYR A 439 10.41 -23.74 7.54
C TYR A 439 11.47 -24.67 8.15
N PRO A 440 12.61 -24.97 7.47
CA PRO A 440 13.73 -25.71 8.06
C PRO A 440 14.40 -25.01 9.25
N LEU A 441 14.26 -23.68 9.34
CA LEU A 441 14.85 -22.84 10.40
C LEU A 441 13.87 -22.57 11.55
N ALA A 442 12.75 -23.30 11.62
CA ALA A 442 11.67 -23.11 12.60
C ALA A 442 11.19 -21.64 12.68
N PHE A 443 11.15 -20.98 11.51
CA PHE A 443 10.75 -19.58 11.33
C PHE A 443 11.55 -18.59 12.19
N ALA A 444 12.89 -18.72 12.16
CA ALA A 444 13.80 -17.82 12.87
C ALA A 444 13.64 -16.34 12.47
N CYS A 445 13.31 -16.07 11.21
CA CYS A 445 12.88 -14.77 10.72
C CYS A 445 11.35 -14.76 10.50
N SER A 446 10.69 -13.63 10.74
CA SER A 446 9.27 -13.45 10.37
C SER A 446 9.11 -13.16 8.87
N PHE A 447 7.92 -13.34 8.32
CA PHE A 447 7.65 -13.05 6.91
C PHE A 447 7.81 -11.56 6.61
N SER A 448 7.31 -10.67 7.46
CA SER A 448 7.46 -9.22 7.28
C SER A 448 8.94 -8.77 7.32
N ARG A 449 9.76 -9.35 8.21
CA ARG A 449 11.19 -9.06 8.29
C ARG A 449 11.95 -9.62 7.08
N TRP A 450 11.63 -10.84 6.66
CA TRP A 450 12.21 -11.47 5.48
C TRP A 450 11.86 -10.71 4.19
N MET A 451 10.64 -10.18 4.08
CA MET A 451 10.22 -9.28 3.00
C MET A 451 11.01 -7.97 2.99
N CYS A 452 11.31 -7.41 4.16
CA CYS A 452 12.18 -6.22 4.27
C CYS A 452 13.62 -6.51 3.85
N THR A 453 14.17 -7.70 4.15
CA THR A 453 15.51 -8.09 3.64
C THR A 453 15.51 -8.38 2.14
N HIS A 454 14.38 -8.81 1.59
CA HIS A 454 14.17 -9.06 0.15
C HIS A 454 13.35 -7.93 -0.52
N SER A 455 13.65 -6.67 -0.18
CA SER A 455 12.89 -5.48 -0.59
C SER A 455 12.72 -5.31 -2.10
N TRP A 456 13.57 -5.94 -2.93
CA TRP A 456 13.40 -6.01 -4.39
C TRP A 456 12.05 -6.63 -4.79
N ILE A 457 11.45 -7.48 -3.94
CA ILE A 457 10.09 -8.03 -4.13
C ILE A 457 9.06 -6.90 -4.11
N TYR A 458 9.18 -5.91 -3.21
CA TYR A 458 8.31 -4.73 -3.20
C TYR A 458 8.51 -3.84 -4.44
N ARG A 459 9.75 -3.68 -4.92
CA ARG A 459 10.01 -2.97 -6.18
C ARG A 459 9.29 -3.67 -7.34
N LEU A 460 9.41 -4.99 -7.43
CA LEU A 460 8.76 -5.78 -8.48
C LEU A 460 7.23 -5.69 -8.40
N LEU A 461 6.67 -5.80 -7.19
CA LEU A 461 5.23 -5.63 -6.94
C LEU A 461 4.72 -4.24 -7.35
N SER A 462 5.50 -3.18 -7.08
CA SER A 462 5.15 -1.82 -7.51
C SER A 462 5.15 -1.62 -9.03
N CYS A 463 5.63 -2.61 -9.79
CA CYS A 463 5.69 -2.62 -11.25
C CYS A 463 4.75 -3.67 -11.87
N MET A 464 3.70 -4.12 -11.17
CA MET A 464 2.71 -5.09 -11.71
C MET A 464 1.94 -4.57 -12.94
N ASN A 465 1.61 -3.27 -13.02
CA ASN A 465 0.92 -2.73 -14.19
C ASN A 465 1.94 -2.25 -15.24
N GLN A 466 2.22 -3.11 -16.22
CA GLN A 466 3.14 -2.83 -17.33
C GLN A 466 2.42 -2.54 -18.65
N SER A 467 1.11 -2.27 -18.62
CA SER A 467 0.28 -2.17 -19.83
C SER A 467 0.73 -1.10 -20.84
N GLU A 468 1.36 -0.02 -20.36
CA GLU A 468 1.93 1.03 -21.21
C GLU A 468 3.07 0.55 -22.13
N LEU A 469 3.73 -0.57 -21.83
CA LEU A 469 4.69 -1.20 -22.76
C LEU A 469 4.02 -1.79 -24.02
N ARG A 470 2.68 -1.89 -24.04
CA ARG A 470 1.86 -2.35 -25.17
C ARG A 470 0.80 -1.33 -25.61
N ALA A 471 0.85 -0.10 -25.11
CA ALA A 471 -0.05 0.95 -25.57
C ALA A 471 0.22 1.28 -27.06
N PRO A 472 -0.80 1.24 -27.95
CA PRO A 472 -0.59 1.50 -29.37
C PRO A 472 -0.25 2.96 -29.66
N ALA A 473 0.63 3.20 -30.62
CA ALA A 473 1.04 4.55 -31.05
C ALA A 473 -0.15 5.40 -31.56
N ASP A 474 -1.13 4.75 -32.20
CA ASP A 474 -2.29 5.39 -32.82
C ASP A 474 -3.30 6.01 -31.83
N LEU A 475 -3.10 5.84 -30.51
CA LEU A 475 -3.87 6.56 -29.49
C LEU A 475 -3.82 8.08 -29.69
N VAL A 476 -2.69 8.61 -30.17
CA VAL A 476 -2.51 10.04 -30.43
C VAL A 476 -3.29 10.48 -31.69
N THR A 477 -3.23 9.72 -32.78
CA THR A 477 -3.94 10.07 -34.03
C THR A 477 -5.45 9.78 -33.97
N LYS A 478 -5.88 8.90 -33.06
CA LYS A 478 -7.29 8.68 -32.68
C LYS A 478 -7.83 9.71 -31.69
N GLY A 479 -7.00 10.61 -31.16
CA GLY A 479 -7.40 11.61 -30.16
C GLY A 479 -7.68 11.05 -28.76
N ALA A 480 -7.31 9.79 -28.48
CA ALA A 480 -7.38 9.21 -27.14
C ALA A 480 -6.26 9.75 -26.23
N ARG A 481 -5.13 10.16 -26.83
CA ARG A 481 -4.02 10.88 -26.19
C ARG A 481 -3.77 12.20 -26.91
N VAL A 482 -3.25 13.18 -26.17
CA VAL A 482 -2.86 14.50 -26.67
C VAL A 482 -1.34 14.67 -26.53
N LEU A 483 -0.71 15.36 -27.48
CA LEU A 483 0.71 15.74 -27.35
C LEU A 483 0.83 17.10 -26.67
N VAL A 484 1.58 17.18 -25.59
CA VAL A 484 1.81 18.42 -24.85
C VAL A 484 3.25 18.88 -25.08
N ALA A 485 3.44 20.14 -25.43
CA ALA A 485 4.76 20.72 -25.60
C ALA A 485 5.43 20.96 -24.24
N ASP A 486 6.66 20.47 -24.05
CA ASP A 486 7.38 20.56 -22.76
C ASP A 486 7.58 22.01 -22.30
N GLU A 487 7.71 22.95 -23.24
CA GLU A 487 7.80 24.41 -23.00
C GLU A 487 6.65 24.95 -22.13
N SER A 488 5.46 24.33 -22.19
CA SER A 488 4.29 24.73 -21.40
C SER A 488 4.32 24.27 -19.93
N LEU A 489 5.19 23.30 -19.58
CA LEU A 489 5.27 22.68 -18.25
C LEU A 489 6.65 22.82 -17.58
N ALA A 490 7.67 23.25 -18.33
CA ALA A 490 9.04 23.44 -17.87
C ALA A 490 9.43 24.93 -17.76
N PRO A 491 8.96 25.67 -16.73
CA PRO A 491 9.31 27.08 -16.58
C PRO A 491 10.83 27.26 -16.39
N ASP A 492 11.40 28.18 -17.14
CA ASP A 492 12.83 28.53 -17.14
C ASP A 492 13.15 29.48 -15.98
N VAL A 493 13.31 28.90 -14.79
CA VAL A 493 13.55 29.64 -13.55
C VAL A 493 14.96 30.21 -13.48
N LEU A 494 15.89 29.71 -14.31
CA LEU A 494 17.25 30.24 -14.43
C LEU A 494 17.40 31.21 -15.63
N SER A 495 16.35 31.45 -16.41
CA SER A 495 16.34 32.34 -17.59
C SER A 495 17.38 32.01 -18.67
N THR A 496 17.80 30.75 -18.77
CA THR A 496 18.88 30.31 -19.68
C THR A 496 18.46 30.07 -21.13
N ILE A 497 17.17 30.08 -21.46
CA ILE A 497 16.70 29.87 -22.86
C ILE A 497 17.37 30.87 -23.81
N LYS A 498 17.58 32.13 -23.39
CA LYS A 498 18.18 33.16 -24.26
C LYS A 498 19.65 32.90 -24.61
N GLU A 499 20.40 32.28 -23.72
CA GLU A 499 21.85 32.05 -23.88
C GLU A 499 22.14 30.65 -24.42
N MET A 500 21.42 29.65 -23.93
CA MET A 500 21.69 28.23 -24.13
C MET A 500 20.63 27.51 -24.98
N LYS A 501 19.57 28.22 -25.42
CA LYS A 501 18.40 27.69 -26.13
C LYS A 501 17.62 26.61 -25.37
N VAL A 502 17.83 26.49 -24.06
CA VAL A 502 17.21 25.50 -23.18
C VAL A 502 16.95 26.07 -21.79
N ALA A 503 15.88 25.62 -21.15
CA ALA A 503 15.52 26.03 -19.79
C ALA A 503 16.42 25.39 -18.72
N ASN A 504 16.60 26.11 -17.61
CA ASN A 504 17.22 25.62 -16.38
C ASN A 504 18.65 25.05 -16.55
N PHE A 505 19.42 25.53 -17.54
CA PHE A 505 20.81 25.14 -17.75
C PHE A 505 21.70 25.65 -16.60
N ARG A 506 22.56 24.78 -16.06
CA ARG A 506 23.51 25.13 -15.00
C ARG A 506 24.72 24.21 -15.00
N ARG A 507 25.79 24.64 -14.32
CA ARG A 507 27.01 23.87 -14.06
C ARG A 507 27.31 23.88 -12.58
N VAL A 508 27.73 22.75 -12.02
CA VAL A 508 28.24 22.67 -10.64
C VAL A 508 29.54 23.49 -10.52
N PRO A 509 29.69 24.36 -9.49
CA PRO A 509 30.90 25.13 -9.26
C PRO A 509 32.15 24.26 -9.25
N LYS A 510 33.19 24.68 -9.99
CA LYS A 510 34.50 23.99 -10.09
C LYS A 510 34.46 22.54 -10.62
N MET A 511 33.33 22.03 -11.13
CA MET A 511 33.19 20.66 -11.64
C MET A 511 32.65 20.65 -13.08
N TRP A 512 32.89 19.57 -13.82
CA TRP A 512 32.40 19.36 -15.18
C TRP A 512 31.06 18.63 -15.22
N ILE A 513 30.16 19.02 -14.32
CA ILE A 513 28.80 18.48 -14.19
C ILE A 513 27.83 19.57 -14.61
N TYR A 514 26.93 19.24 -15.53
CA TYR A 514 25.96 20.13 -16.15
C TYR A 514 24.55 19.55 -16.02
N GLY A 515 23.55 20.42 -15.86
CA GLY A 515 22.15 20.04 -15.71
C GLY A 515 21.21 20.99 -16.43
N MET A 516 20.14 20.48 -17.04
CA MET A 516 19.22 21.25 -17.89
C MET A 516 17.86 20.57 -18.06
N ALA A 517 16.87 21.33 -18.58
CA ALA A 517 15.62 20.77 -19.09
C ALA A 517 15.84 19.96 -20.39
N GLN A 518 14.79 19.32 -20.90
CA GLN A 518 14.86 18.57 -22.16
C GLN A 518 15.15 19.51 -23.35
N PRO A 519 16.27 19.34 -24.08
CA PRO A 519 16.59 20.17 -25.23
C PRO A 519 15.91 19.69 -26.52
N THR A 520 15.78 20.61 -27.48
CA THR A 520 15.65 20.33 -28.92
C THR A 520 17.01 19.96 -29.52
N SER A 521 17.03 19.52 -30.77
CA SER A 521 18.23 19.25 -31.57
C SER A 521 19.09 20.50 -31.77
N GLU A 522 18.46 21.66 -31.96
CA GLU A 522 19.17 22.95 -32.04
C GLU A 522 19.83 23.31 -30.70
N ALA A 523 19.09 23.16 -29.59
CA ALA A 523 19.62 23.43 -28.25
C ALA A 523 20.71 22.44 -27.86
N THR A 524 20.58 21.17 -28.25
CA THR A 524 21.62 20.15 -28.08
C THR A 524 22.90 20.56 -28.80
N GLY A 525 22.81 21.02 -30.05
CA GLY A 525 23.95 21.56 -30.79
C GLY A 525 24.58 22.79 -30.13
N ALA A 526 23.77 23.71 -29.59
CA ALA A 526 24.24 24.89 -28.87
C ALA A 526 24.98 24.51 -27.57
N VAL A 527 24.45 23.56 -26.80
CA VAL A 527 25.09 23.06 -25.57
C VAL A 527 26.39 22.30 -25.89
N LEU A 528 26.43 21.48 -26.95
CA LEU A 528 27.65 20.79 -27.35
C LEU A 528 28.73 21.78 -27.80
N ALA A 529 28.40 22.75 -28.66
CA ALA A 529 29.33 23.81 -29.08
C ALA A 529 29.78 24.70 -27.90
N TYR A 530 28.93 24.87 -26.89
CA TYR A 530 29.32 25.47 -25.62
C TYR A 530 30.36 24.60 -24.90
N LEU A 531 30.09 23.31 -24.66
CA LEU A 531 30.99 22.40 -23.95
C LEU A 531 32.36 22.22 -24.62
N THR A 532 32.42 22.18 -25.94
CA THR A 532 33.65 21.95 -26.72
C THR A 532 34.43 23.22 -27.08
N ASP A 533 34.03 24.39 -26.55
CA ASP A 533 34.68 25.66 -26.89
C ASP A 533 36.15 25.77 -26.44
N GLU A 534 36.86 26.77 -26.98
CA GLU A 534 38.25 27.08 -26.66
C GLU A 534 38.51 27.39 -25.16
N LYS A 535 37.49 27.63 -24.34
CA LYS A 535 37.64 27.88 -22.90
C LYS A 535 37.56 26.62 -22.06
N ARG A 536 36.90 25.56 -22.54
CA ARG A 536 36.61 24.34 -21.77
C ARG A 536 37.19 23.08 -22.39
N LYS A 537 37.21 22.99 -23.71
CA LYS A 537 37.92 21.96 -24.48
C LYS A 537 37.55 20.53 -24.09
N HIS A 538 36.28 20.28 -23.76
CA HIS A 538 35.81 18.94 -23.42
C HIS A 538 35.88 18.03 -24.65
N SER A 539 36.81 17.07 -24.63
CA SER A 539 36.99 16.04 -25.67
C SER A 539 35.93 14.95 -25.61
N SER A 540 35.54 14.57 -24.39
CA SER A 540 34.57 13.53 -24.09
C SER A 540 33.36 14.11 -23.34
N VAL A 541 32.16 13.70 -23.72
CA VAL A 541 30.90 14.15 -23.11
C VAL A 541 29.96 12.97 -22.92
N LEU A 542 29.67 12.62 -21.67
CA LEU A 542 28.59 11.70 -21.32
C LEU A 542 27.30 12.49 -21.09
N TRP A 543 26.33 12.28 -21.98
CA TRP A 543 24.99 12.83 -21.89
C TRP A 543 23.99 11.78 -21.40
N VAL A 544 23.31 12.06 -20.29
CA VAL A 544 22.33 11.16 -19.68
C VAL A 544 20.95 11.82 -19.61
N ASN A 545 19.99 11.23 -20.34
CA ASN A 545 18.58 11.59 -20.25
C ASN A 545 17.88 10.70 -19.20
N LEU A 546 17.23 11.34 -18.24
CA LEU A 546 16.68 10.73 -17.02
C LEU A 546 15.16 10.47 -17.09
N GLN A 547 14.54 10.70 -18.25
CA GLN A 547 13.09 10.62 -18.43
C GLN A 547 12.57 9.17 -18.55
N ASP A 548 11.50 8.87 -17.81
CA ASP A 548 10.68 7.64 -17.85
C ASP A 548 9.45 7.78 -18.77
N GLU A 549 9.33 8.92 -19.46
CA GLU A 549 8.27 9.27 -20.40
C GLU A 549 8.69 9.11 -21.87
N LEU A 550 7.75 8.95 -22.81
CA LEU A 550 8.07 9.02 -24.24
C LEU A 550 8.28 10.48 -24.67
N VAL A 551 9.39 10.76 -25.35
CA VAL A 551 9.80 12.12 -25.76
C VAL A 551 10.15 12.13 -27.25
N LEU A 552 9.58 13.08 -28.00
CA LEU A 552 9.87 13.28 -29.43
C LEU A 552 10.07 14.76 -29.75
N GLU A 553 10.93 15.06 -30.72
CA GLU A 553 10.95 16.37 -31.35
C GLU A 553 10.18 16.34 -32.66
N ALA A 554 9.17 17.21 -32.80
CA ALA A 554 8.37 17.29 -34.03
C ALA A 554 8.18 18.74 -34.46
N ASN A 555 8.42 19.03 -35.75
CA ASN A 555 8.48 20.39 -36.31
C ASN A 555 9.35 21.39 -35.49
N GLY A 556 10.41 20.92 -34.82
CA GLY A 556 11.33 21.73 -34.02
C GLY A 556 10.93 22.00 -32.56
N GLN A 557 9.84 21.40 -32.06
CA GLN A 557 9.42 21.48 -30.65
C GLN A 557 9.41 20.10 -29.99
N ILE A 558 9.67 20.04 -28.68
CA ILE A 558 9.59 18.81 -27.89
C ILE A 558 8.16 18.54 -27.44
N PHE A 559 7.68 17.31 -27.67
CA PHE A 559 6.36 16.84 -27.27
C PHE A 559 6.43 15.56 -26.44
N CYS A 560 5.57 15.50 -25.42
CA CYS A 560 5.30 14.31 -24.62
C CYS A 560 3.81 13.92 -24.70
N PRO A 561 3.44 12.64 -24.85
CA PRO A 561 2.06 12.19 -24.74
C PRO A 561 1.46 12.38 -23.33
N ARG A 562 0.17 12.73 -23.29
CA ARG A 562 -0.66 12.87 -22.07
C ARG A 562 -2.08 12.34 -22.31
N GLU A 563 -2.76 12.00 -21.22
CA GLU A 563 -4.22 11.75 -21.26
C GLU A 563 -4.96 13.11 -21.23
N PRO A 564 -5.94 13.37 -22.10
CA PRO A 564 -6.59 14.68 -22.21
C PRO A 564 -7.30 15.18 -20.93
N SER A 565 -7.62 14.28 -20.01
CA SER A 565 -8.25 14.60 -18.71
C SER A 565 -7.25 15.03 -17.62
N ARG A 566 -5.95 14.73 -17.78
CA ARG A 566 -4.89 14.95 -16.77
C ARG A 566 -3.58 15.33 -17.46
N VAL A 567 -3.58 16.48 -18.13
CA VAL A 567 -2.46 16.97 -18.96
C VAL A 567 -1.20 17.31 -18.16
N ASP A 568 -1.37 17.56 -16.86
CA ASP A 568 -0.34 17.77 -15.85
C ASP A 568 0.35 16.47 -15.42
N GLN A 569 -0.32 15.32 -15.55
CA GLN A 569 0.22 14.02 -15.16
C GLN A 569 0.98 13.34 -16.30
N HIS A 570 2.25 13.05 -16.04
CA HIS A 570 3.10 12.31 -16.97
C HIS A 570 2.66 10.85 -17.10
N ILE A 571 2.58 10.35 -18.34
CA ILE A 571 2.43 8.92 -18.62
C ILE A 571 3.80 8.28 -18.48
N ARG A 572 4.02 7.54 -17.38
CA ARG A 572 5.26 6.80 -17.16
C ARG A 572 5.26 5.47 -17.91
N VAL A 573 6.41 5.13 -18.46
CA VAL A 573 6.71 3.81 -19.01
C VAL A 573 7.80 3.19 -18.14
N LEU A 574 7.61 1.93 -17.73
CA LEU A 574 8.54 1.20 -16.87
C LEU A 574 9.29 0.13 -17.69
N PRO A 575 10.28 0.51 -18.54
CA PRO A 575 11.03 -0.46 -19.32
C PRO A 575 11.98 -1.26 -18.43
N SER A 576 12.05 -2.58 -18.67
CA SER A 576 13.13 -3.43 -18.13
C SER A 576 14.45 -3.22 -18.88
N GLN A 577 14.40 -2.75 -20.13
CA GLN A 577 15.58 -2.51 -20.96
C GLN A 577 15.44 -1.24 -21.82
N ALA A 578 16.53 -0.48 -22.00
CA ALA A 578 16.51 0.80 -22.73
C ALA A 578 15.88 0.71 -24.14
N HIS A 579 16.17 -0.38 -24.86
CA HIS A 579 15.65 -0.61 -26.22
C HIS A 579 14.11 -0.64 -26.31
N GLN A 580 13.39 -0.94 -25.21
CA GLN A 580 11.93 -0.96 -25.19
C GLN A 580 11.36 0.46 -25.35
N MET A 581 11.97 1.44 -24.68
CA MET A 581 11.59 2.86 -24.77
C MET A 581 11.90 3.41 -26.16
N GLU A 582 13.07 3.08 -26.73
CA GLU A 582 13.47 3.45 -28.10
C GLU A 582 12.51 2.91 -29.17
N ARG A 583 11.98 1.69 -28.97
CA ARG A 583 10.95 1.09 -29.85
C ARG A 583 9.62 1.83 -29.78
N LEU A 584 9.19 2.24 -28.59
CA LEU A 584 7.93 2.99 -28.41
C LEU A 584 8.04 4.42 -28.98
N GLU A 585 9.17 5.11 -28.76
CA GLU A 585 9.44 6.41 -29.39
C GLU A 585 9.48 6.30 -30.93
N THR A 586 10.14 5.27 -31.47
CA THR A 586 10.16 5.00 -32.93
C THR A 586 8.76 4.74 -33.49
N GLY A 587 7.96 3.88 -32.85
CA GLY A 587 6.59 3.58 -33.31
C GLY A 587 5.67 4.80 -33.27
N LEU A 588 5.79 5.66 -32.25
CA LEU A 588 5.04 6.91 -32.18
C LEU A 588 5.49 7.92 -33.25
N LYS A 589 6.79 8.00 -33.55
CA LYS A 589 7.31 8.79 -34.68
C LYS A 589 6.72 8.31 -36.02
N GLU A 590 6.77 7.00 -36.28
CA GLU A 590 6.26 6.40 -37.52
C GLU A 590 4.78 6.68 -37.72
N GLU A 591 3.96 6.54 -36.67
CA GLU A 591 2.52 6.84 -36.71
C GLU A 591 2.24 8.32 -37.03
N LEU A 592 2.96 9.25 -36.39
CA LEU A 592 2.78 10.70 -36.60
C LEU A 592 3.17 11.15 -38.02
N VAL A 593 4.30 10.65 -38.55
CA VAL A 593 4.79 11.03 -39.89
C VAL A 593 4.03 10.29 -40.99
N GLY A 594 3.70 9.01 -40.78
CA GLY A 594 3.05 8.15 -41.78
C GLY A 594 1.60 8.54 -42.07
N ASN A 595 0.85 8.99 -41.06
CA ASN A 595 -0.56 9.35 -41.24
C ASN A 595 -0.78 10.75 -41.84
N GLN A 596 0.15 11.69 -41.63
CA GLN A 596 0.02 13.12 -41.99
C GLN A 596 -1.33 13.76 -41.58
N LYS A 597 -1.95 13.26 -40.50
CA LYS A 597 -3.20 13.80 -39.95
C LYS A 597 -2.95 15.07 -39.15
N TRP A 598 -3.99 15.89 -39.05
CA TRP A 598 -4.03 16.95 -38.04
C TRP A 598 -4.31 16.30 -36.68
N VAL A 599 -3.38 16.50 -35.73
CA VAL A 599 -3.42 15.96 -34.37
C VAL A 599 -3.65 17.11 -33.40
N GLU A 600 -4.46 16.89 -32.35
CA GLU A 600 -4.60 17.86 -31.27
C GLU A 600 -3.31 17.90 -30.43
N VAL A 601 -2.79 19.10 -30.21
CA VAL A 601 -1.63 19.36 -29.37
C VAL A 601 -1.96 20.46 -28.36
N ILE A 602 -1.28 20.46 -27.22
CA ILE A 602 -1.37 21.54 -26.23
C ILE A 602 -0.06 22.33 -26.22
N LEU A 603 -0.18 23.63 -26.43
CA LEU A 603 0.90 24.61 -26.47
C LEU A 603 0.47 25.78 -25.59
N GLU A 604 1.31 26.18 -24.62
CA GLU A 604 1.02 27.31 -23.73
C GLU A 604 -0.37 27.24 -23.05
N GLN A 605 -0.84 26.03 -22.74
CA GLN A 605 -2.18 25.71 -22.19
C GLN A 605 -3.36 25.84 -23.19
N GLU A 606 -3.11 26.23 -24.44
CA GLU A 606 -4.10 26.26 -25.51
C GLU A 606 -4.09 24.97 -26.36
N LYS A 607 -5.28 24.53 -26.80
CA LYS A 607 -5.44 23.44 -27.77
C LYS A 607 -5.24 23.96 -29.19
N GLN A 608 -4.34 23.34 -29.93
CA GLN A 608 -4.08 23.65 -31.33
C GLN A 608 -4.10 22.37 -32.17
N MET A 609 -4.51 22.45 -33.43
CA MET A 609 -4.33 21.35 -34.37
C MET A 609 -2.99 21.54 -35.08
N LYS A 610 -2.10 20.55 -35.06
CA LYS A 610 -0.85 20.55 -35.83
C LYS A 610 -0.73 19.31 -36.72
N MET A 611 -0.10 19.49 -37.87
CA MET A 611 0.31 18.43 -38.78
C MET A 611 1.84 18.33 -38.74
N PHE A 612 2.36 17.14 -38.44
CA PHE A 612 3.80 16.92 -38.29
C PHE A 612 4.43 16.55 -39.63
N LYS A 613 5.36 17.40 -40.10
CA LYS A 613 6.13 17.18 -41.35
C LYS A 613 7.49 16.56 -41.07
N SER A 614 8.05 16.87 -39.91
CA SER A 614 9.26 16.25 -39.37
C SER A 614 8.98 15.77 -37.94
N CYS A 615 9.50 14.58 -37.62
CA CYS A 615 9.51 14.01 -36.28
C CYS A 615 10.78 13.17 -36.14
N VAL A 616 11.52 13.35 -35.04
CA VAL A 616 12.74 12.61 -34.71
C VAL A 616 12.70 12.15 -33.25
N THR A 617 13.27 10.98 -32.98
CA THR A 617 13.40 10.47 -31.61
C THR A 617 14.61 11.12 -30.93
N VAL A 618 14.65 11.10 -29.59
CA VAL A 618 15.83 11.63 -28.86
C VAL A 618 17.10 10.87 -29.25
N GLN A 619 17.00 9.56 -29.46
CA GLN A 619 18.12 8.72 -29.92
C GLN A 619 18.68 9.18 -31.28
N GLU A 620 17.83 9.57 -32.21
CA GLU A 620 18.24 10.06 -33.53
C GLU A 620 18.93 11.42 -33.46
N ILE A 621 18.48 12.33 -32.57
CA ILE A 621 19.13 13.62 -32.31
C ILE A 621 20.59 13.42 -31.87
N PHE A 622 20.82 12.53 -30.91
CA PHE A 622 22.18 12.25 -30.43
C PHE A 622 23.03 11.50 -31.47
N HIS A 623 22.43 10.62 -32.27
CA HIS A 623 23.14 9.95 -33.38
C HIS A 623 23.63 10.97 -34.42
N LEU A 624 22.80 11.97 -34.77
CA LEU A 624 23.18 13.05 -35.69
C LEU A 624 24.39 13.84 -35.14
N HIS A 625 24.31 14.31 -33.89
CA HIS A 625 25.37 15.12 -33.27
C HIS A 625 26.68 14.37 -33.02
N LYS A 626 26.63 13.04 -32.88
CA LYS A 626 27.81 12.17 -32.71
C LYS A 626 28.74 12.17 -33.94
N SER A 627 28.22 12.47 -35.14
CA SER A 627 29.05 12.63 -36.34
C SER A 627 30.02 13.82 -36.25
N SER A 628 29.58 14.92 -35.66
CA SER A 628 30.39 16.14 -35.43
C SER A 628 31.18 16.09 -34.11
N HIS A 629 30.74 15.27 -33.14
CA HIS A 629 31.32 15.17 -31.81
C HIS A 629 31.64 13.70 -31.48
N GLN A 630 32.81 13.22 -31.90
CA GLN A 630 33.15 11.78 -31.80
C GLN A 630 33.17 11.25 -30.35
N GLY A 631 33.57 12.09 -29.38
CA GLY A 631 33.54 11.78 -27.94
C GLY A 631 32.17 11.89 -27.27
N LEU A 632 31.08 12.07 -28.01
CA LEU A 632 29.73 12.12 -27.47
C LEU A 632 29.17 10.72 -27.20
N GLN A 633 28.95 10.42 -25.92
CA GLN A 633 28.23 9.24 -25.46
C GLN A 633 26.83 9.65 -24.96
N TYR A 634 25.78 9.02 -25.48
CA TYR A 634 24.40 9.22 -24.99
C TYR A 634 23.90 7.96 -24.28
N ARG A 635 23.20 8.15 -23.15
CA ARG A 635 22.53 7.09 -22.37
C ARG A 635 21.13 7.56 -21.96
N ARG A 636 20.14 6.66 -22.04
CA ARG A 636 18.82 6.84 -21.41
C ARG A 636 18.78 6.03 -20.12
N ILE A 637 18.70 6.70 -18.97
CA ILE A 637 18.66 6.08 -17.63
C ILE A 637 17.43 6.63 -16.90
N PRO A 638 16.24 6.06 -17.12
CA PRO A 638 15.00 6.54 -16.49
C PRO A 638 15.09 6.55 -14.96
N LEU A 639 14.78 7.71 -14.36
CA LEU A 639 14.64 7.90 -12.93
C LEU A 639 13.19 8.28 -12.61
N PRO A 640 12.60 7.76 -11.52
CA PRO A 640 11.23 8.10 -11.15
C PRO A 640 11.17 9.55 -10.63
N ASP A 641 10.13 10.30 -11.02
CA ASP A 641 9.98 11.67 -10.54
C ASP A 641 9.59 11.73 -9.05
N CYS A 642 9.95 12.84 -8.39
CA CYS A 642 9.74 13.11 -6.98
C CYS A 642 10.33 12.11 -5.94
N SER A 643 10.94 11.01 -6.35
CA SER A 643 11.43 9.92 -5.47
C SER A 643 12.94 9.69 -5.55
N ALA A 644 13.45 8.72 -4.78
CA ALA A 644 14.82 8.22 -4.93
C ALA A 644 14.99 7.48 -6.28
N PRO A 645 16.17 7.54 -6.92
CA PRO A 645 16.54 6.54 -7.92
C PRO A 645 16.36 5.13 -7.33
N THR A 646 15.96 4.18 -8.15
CA THR A 646 16.10 2.76 -7.77
C THR A 646 17.57 2.43 -7.56
N GLU A 647 17.84 1.37 -6.81
CA GLU A 647 19.17 0.83 -6.58
C GLU A 647 19.89 0.57 -7.92
N GLU A 648 19.23 -0.12 -8.86
CA GLU A 648 19.69 -0.34 -10.24
C GLU A 648 19.84 0.99 -11.05
N GLY A 649 19.21 2.08 -10.62
CA GLY A 649 19.38 3.42 -11.17
C GLY A 649 20.70 4.08 -10.73
N PHE A 650 21.09 3.93 -9.46
CA PHE A 650 22.41 4.34 -8.99
C PHE A 650 23.52 3.55 -9.70
N ASP A 651 23.35 2.23 -9.87
CA ASP A 651 24.32 1.38 -10.56
C ASP A 651 24.55 1.80 -12.01
N ARG A 652 23.46 2.03 -12.77
CA ARG A 652 23.55 2.49 -14.16
C ARG A 652 24.22 3.86 -14.30
N LEU A 653 24.00 4.77 -13.35
CA LEU A 653 24.67 6.08 -13.32
C LEU A 653 26.17 5.94 -13.01
N LEU A 654 26.51 5.21 -11.94
CA LEU A 654 27.89 4.99 -11.52
C LEU A 654 28.69 4.28 -12.61
N GLU A 655 28.15 3.23 -13.22
CA GLU A 655 28.86 2.46 -14.24
C GLU A 655 29.02 3.25 -15.55
N ALA A 656 28.02 4.03 -15.95
CA ALA A 656 28.17 4.93 -17.10
C ALA A 656 29.28 5.98 -16.86
N MET A 657 29.38 6.52 -15.63
CA MET A 657 30.45 7.44 -15.25
C MET A 657 31.82 6.76 -15.18
N LYS A 658 31.93 5.58 -14.55
CA LYS A 658 33.16 4.77 -14.49
C LYS A 658 33.70 4.46 -15.88
N SER A 659 32.84 3.96 -16.77
CA SER A 659 33.17 3.68 -18.18
C SER A 659 33.74 4.91 -18.88
N CYS A 660 33.10 6.08 -18.74
CA CYS A 660 33.51 7.32 -19.39
C CYS A 660 34.83 7.90 -18.82
N LEU A 661 35.01 7.85 -17.50
CA LEU A 661 36.26 8.29 -16.83
C LEU A 661 37.47 7.39 -17.16
N ALA A 662 37.23 6.11 -17.47
CA ALA A 662 38.28 5.19 -17.91
C ALA A 662 38.77 5.48 -19.34
N GLU A 663 37.92 6.05 -20.20
CA GLU A 663 38.29 6.51 -21.54
C GLU A 663 38.96 7.90 -21.52
N ASP A 664 38.37 8.86 -20.82
CA ASP A 664 38.90 10.23 -20.67
C ASP A 664 38.61 10.77 -19.26
N SER A 665 39.66 10.93 -18.46
CA SER A 665 39.60 11.50 -17.11
C SER A 665 39.05 12.93 -17.04
N LEU A 666 38.99 13.64 -18.18
CA LEU A 666 38.49 15.01 -18.28
C LEU A 666 37.07 15.08 -18.89
N SER A 667 36.37 13.95 -18.98
CA SER A 667 35.01 13.86 -19.49
C SER A 667 34.02 14.80 -18.77
N ALA A 668 33.16 15.45 -19.55
CA ALA A 668 32.05 16.25 -19.03
C ALA A 668 30.77 15.40 -18.89
N PHE A 669 30.01 15.66 -17.82
CA PHE A 669 28.78 14.94 -17.49
C PHE A 669 27.58 15.87 -17.63
N VAL A 670 26.64 15.53 -18.51
CA VAL A 670 25.43 16.33 -18.80
C VAL A 670 24.19 15.52 -18.45
N PHE A 671 23.33 16.09 -17.61
CA PHE A 671 22.10 15.44 -17.14
C PHE A 671 20.88 16.26 -17.55
N ASN A 672 19.84 15.58 -18.06
CA ASN A 672 18.58 16.24 -18.37
C ASN A 672 17.34 15.41 -17.98
N CYS A 673 16.26 16.11 -17.64
CA CYS A 673 14.89 15.59 -17.52
C CYS A 673 13.92 16.67 -18.01
N GLY A 674 12.61 16.38 -18.16
CA GLY A 674 11.66 17.29 -18.82
C GLY A 674 11.78 18.76 -18.40
N ASN A 675 11.77 19.03 -17.09
CA ASN A 675 11.90 20.40 -16.55
C ASN A 675 13.29 20.77 -15.99
N GLY A 676 14.28 19.87 -16.00
CA GLY A 676 15.63 20.13 -15.49
C GLY A 676 15.78 20.27 -13.96
N LYS A 677 14.73 19.91 -13.20
CA LYS A 677 14.65 20.09 -11.73
C LYS A 677 15.00 18.80 -10.98
N ALA A 678 14.00 18.11 -10.42
CA ALA A 678 14.19 17.08 -9.40
C ALA A 678 15.12 15.93 -9.83
N ARG A 679 14.86 15.29 -10.99
CA ARG A 679 15.65 14.17 -11.49
C ARG A 679 17.07 14.60 -11.87
N THR A 680 17.19 15.71 -12.60
CA THR A 680 18.48 16.32 -12.99
C THR A 680 19.36 16.66 -11.78
N THR A 681 18.84 17.40 -10.78
CA THR A 681 19.59 17.73 -9.56
C THR A 681 20.05 16.47 -8.84
N THR A 682 19.23 15.41 -8.78
CA THR A 682 19.60 14.15 -8.12
C THR A 682 20.77 13.47 -8.81
N ALA A 683 20.75 13.38 -10.15
CA ALA A 683 21.87 12.82 -10.91
C ALA A 683 23.14 13.67 -10.83
N MET A 684 23.01 15.01 -10.80
CA MET A 684 24.15 15.91 -10.58
C MET A 684 24.81 15.72 -9.20
N VAL A 685 24.03 15.47 -8.14
CA VAL A 685 24.55 15.17 -6.79
C VAL A 685 25.26 13.82 -6.77
N ILE A 686 24.67 12.80 -7.39
CA ILE A 686 25.30 11.47 -7.56
C ILE A 686 26.64 11.61 -8.30
N ALA A 687 26.69 12.41 -9.37
CA ALA A 687 27.90 12.69 -10.12
C ALA A 687 28.95 13.46 -9.30
N ALA A 688 28.53 14.43 -8.49
CA ALA A 688 29.43 15.19 -7.62
C ALA A 688 30.10 14.30 -6.58
N LEU A 689 29.32 13.48 -5.86
CA LEU A 689 29.82 12.49 -4.91
C LEU A 689 30.77 11.50 -5.59
N THR A 690 30.36 10.93 -6.73
CA THR A 690 31.18 9.99 -7.50
C THR A 690 32.53 10.63 -7.90
N LEU A 691 32.54 11.86 -8.41
CA LEU A 691 33.76 12.55 -8.82
C LEU A 691 34.65 12.97 -7.64
N TRP A 692 34.11 13.30 -6.47
CA TRP A 692 34.91 13.50 -5.26
C TRP A 692 35.55 12.20 -4.76
N HIS A 693 34.90 11.06 -5.00
CA HIS A 693 35.52 9.76 -4.75
C HIS A 693 36.69 9.45 -5.70
N PHE A 694 36.69 9.94 -6.94
CA PHE A 694 37.85 9.85 -7.83
C PHE A 694 38.95 10.90 -7.52
N ASN A 695 38.55 12.16 -7.36
CA ASN A 695 39.47 13.31 -7.40
C ASN A 695 39.86 13.84 -6.00
N GLY A 696 39.24 13.34 -4.93
CA GLY A 696 39.34 13.88 -3.59
C GLY A 696 38.16 14.78 -3.20
N PHE A 697 37.87 14.84 -1.91
CA PHE A 697 36.83 15.70 -1.36
C PHE A 697 37.33 17.14 -1.19
N PRO A 698 36.48 18.16 -1.39
CA PRO A 698 36.83 19.54 -1.10
C PRO A 698 37.06 19.77 0.40
N GLU A 699 37.90 20.75 0.74
CA GLU A 699 38.08 21.20 2.12
C GLU A 699 36.75 21.70 2.69
N CYS A 700 36.35 21.17 3.84
CA CYS A 700 35.12 21.56 4.52
C CYS A 700 35.40 22.72 5.47
N ALA A 701 34.69 23.84 5.30
CA ALA A 701 34.62 24.87 6.33
C ALA A 701 33.90 24.33 7.58
N GLU A 702 34.17 24.91 8.75
CA GLU A 702 33.40 24.60 9.95
C GLU A 702 31.94 25.06 9.81
N ASP A 703 31.01 24.30 10.40
CA ASP A 703 29.57 24.56 10.33
C ASP A 703 29.23 25.94 10.95
N GLU A 704 28.71 26.90 10.16
CA GLU A 704 28.17 28.14 10.72
C GLU A 704 27.05 27.84 11.72
N ILE A 705 27.13 28.47 12.90
CA ILE A 705 26.16 28.30 13.99
C ILE A 705 24.91 29.15 13.68
N VAL A 706 24.09 28.69 12.73
CA VAL A 706 22.81 29.31 12.39
C VAL A 706 21.76 28.92 13.44
N SER A 707 21.53 29.82 14.40
CA SER A 707 20.52 29.66 15.46
C SER A 707 19.18 30.28 15.08
N VAL A 708 18.43 29.62 14.18
CA VAL A 708 17.02 29.94 13.90
C VAL A 708 16.09 28.81 14.34
N PRO A 709 14.82 29.09 14.72
CA PRO A 709 13.82 28.04 14.86
C PRO A 709 13.77 27.19 13.59
N ASP A 710 13.62 25.88 13.76
CA ASP A 710 13.60 24.90 12.66
C ASP A 710 14.89 24.76 11.81
N ALA A 711 16.02 25.37 12.22
CA ALA A 711 17.34 25.20 11.56
C ALA A 711 17.79 23.74 11.43
N LYS A 712 17.34 22.86 12.32
CA LYS A 712 17.67 21.43 12.23
C LYS A 712 17.09 20.76 10.97
N TYR A 713 15.92 21.21 10.48
CA TYR A 713 15.31 20.64 9.27
C TYR A 713 15.95 21.16 8.00
N THR A 714 16.39 22.42 7.97
CA THR A 714 17.19 22.96 6.85
C THR A 714 18.55 22.27 6.77
N LYS A 715 19.11 21.88 7.93
CA LYS A 715 20.26 20.97 8.04
C LYS A 715 19.95 19.50 7.75
N GLY A 716 18.71 19.09 7.53
CA GLY A 716 18.33 17.70 7.23
C GLY A 716 18.32 16.74 8.44
N GLU A 717 18.31 17.25 9.67
CA GLU A 717 18.38 16.48 10.92
C GLU A 717 17.01 15.94 11.36
N PHE A 718 16.32 15.25 10.46
CA PHE A 718 15.08 14.53 10.75
C PHE A 718 15.37 13.26 11.58
N GLU A 719 14.54 12.91 12.57
CA GLU A 719 14.79 11.76 13.46
C GLU A 719 15.16 10.45 12.73
N VAL A 720 14.44 10.10 11.65
CA VAL A 720 14.73 8.89 10.85
C VAL A 720 16.05 8.96 10.10
N VAL A 721 16.44 10.14 9.60
CA VAL A 721 17.79 10.37 9.02
C VAL A 721 18.85 10.25 10.13
N MET A 722 18.58 10.77 11.32
CA MET A 722 19.51 10.67 12.44
C MET A 722 19.57 9.25 13.05
N LYS A 723 18.55 8.40 12.86
CA LYS A 723 18.62 6.95 13.12
C LYS A 723 19.54 6.27 12.11
N LEU A 724 19.40 6.58 10.82
CA LEU A 724 20.28 6.09 9.76
C LEU A 724 21.75 6.52 9.99
N VAL A 725 22.00 7.79 10.31
CA VAL A 725 23.34 8.32 10.63
C VAL A 725 23.99 7.60 11.81
N ARG A 726 23.22 7.18 12.81
CA ARG A 726 23.70 6.38 13.96
C ARG A 726 24.00 4.92 13.60
N LEU A 727 23.39 4.40 12.53
CA LEU A 727 23.58 3.04 12.04
C LEU A 727 24.82 2.91 11.13
N LEU A 728 25.13 3.96 10.36
CA LEU A 728 26.19 3.93 9.35
C LEU A 728 27.59 4.22 9.93
N PRO A 729 28.66 3.55 9.45
CA PRO A 729 30.03 3.88 9.81
C PRO A 729 30.35 5.31 9.36
N ASP A 730 30.96 6.09 10.26
CA ASP A 730 31.21 7.53 10.08
C ASP A 730 29.98 8.33 9.60
N GLY A 731 28.75 7.91 9.95
CA GLY A 731 27.52 8.41 9.33
C GLY A 731 27.32 9.94 9.35
N HIS A 732 27.86 10.64 10.36
CA HIS A 732 27.85 12.11 10.40
C HIS A 732 28.68 12.73 9.27
N ARG A 733 29.83 12.14 8.95
CA ARG A 733 30.66 12.52 7.80
C ARG A 733 29.96 12.18 6.49
N MET A 734 29.39 10.97 6.38
CA MET A 734 28.66 10.53 5.18
C MET A 734 27.51 11.49 4.84
N LYS A 735 26.76 11.94 5.86
CA LYS A 735 25.72 12.96 5.73
C LYS A 735 26.29 14.32 5.34
N ARG A 736 27.33 14.81 6.02
CA ARG A 736 27.94 16.12 5.74
C ARG A 736 28.42 16.23 4.30
N GLU A 737 29.07 15.20 3.77
CA GLU A 737 29.53 15.16 2.38
C GLU A 737 28.35 15.20 1.38
N VAL A 738 27.22 14.55 1.68
CA VAL A 738 25.98 14.67 0.88
C VAL A 738 25.38 16.07 0.97
N ASP A 739 25.39 16.69 2.14
CA ASP A 739 24.92 18.05 2.35
C ASP A 739 25.75 19.05 1.52
N MET A 740 27.08 18.93 1.54
CA MET A 740 27.98 19.73 0.71
C MET A 740 27.72 19.54 -0.79
N ALA A 741 27.40 18.32 -1.23
CA ALA A 741 27.06 18.04 -2.64
C ALA A 741 25.72 18.67 -3.03
N LEU A 742 24.71 18.60 -2.14
CA LEU A 742 23.42 19.26 -2.33
C LEU A 742 23.55 20.78 -2.41
N ASP A 743 24.35 21.38 -1.53
CA ASP A 743 24.62 22.82 -1.51
C ASP A 743 25.37 23.26 -2.78
N SER A 744 26.43 22.55 -3.15
CA SER A 744 27.22 22.84 -4.37
C SER A 744 26.39 22.75 -5.66
N VAL A 745 25.51 21.76 -5.78
CA VAL A 745 24.63 21.59 -6.96
C VAL A 745 23.50 22.64 -6.96
N SER A 746 23.12 23.16 -5.79
CA SER A 746 22.01 24.10 -5.63
C SER A 746 22.45 25.57 -5.57
N GLU A 747 23.76 25.89 -5.55
CA GLU A 747 24.29 27.27 -5.42
C GLU A 747 23.66 28.25 -6.43
N THR A 748 23.41 27.80 -7.66
CA THR A 748 22.79 28.61 -8.73
C THR A 748 21.27 28.55 -8.77
N MET A 749 20.60 27.95 -7.77
CA MET A 749 19.14 27.78 -7.71
C MET A 749 18.57 28.38 -6.42
N THR A 750 17.29 28.78 -6.45
CA THR A 750 16.63 29.31 -5.23
C THR A 750 16.38 28.17 -4.22
N PRO A 751 16.92 28.22 -2.99
CA PRO A 751 16.87 27.08 -2.06
C PRO A 751 15.44 26.59 -1.77
N LEU A 752 14.51 27.53 -1.57
CA LEU A 752 13.11 27.29 -1.17
C LEU A 752 12.33 26.30 -2.06
N HIS A 753 12.70 26.17 -3.33
CA HIS A 753 11.96 25.37 -4.32
C HIS A 753 12.74 24.16 -4.88
N TYR A 754 14.05 24.07 -4.62
CA TYR A 754 14.94 23.13 -5.32
C TYR A 754 15.89 22.35 -4.42
N HIS A 755 16.25 22.89 -3.26
CA HIS A 755 17.21 22.26 -2.37
C HIS A 755 16.54 21.13 -1.56
N LEU A 756 17.10 19.91 -1.60
CA LEU A 756 16.41 18.70 -1.13
C LEU A 756 15.97 18.78 0.35
N ARG A 757 16.83 19.33 1.23
CA ARG A 757 16.51 19.45 2.67
C ARG A 757 15.34 20.41 2.92
N GLU A 758 15.25 21.49 2.15
CA GLU A 758 14.16 22.48 2.22
C GLU A 758 12.84 21.92 1.70
N ILE A 759 12.85 21.24 0.53
CA ILE A 759 11.62 20.74 -0.08
C ILE A 759 10.96 19.60 0.71
N ILE A 760 11.72 18.85 1.52
CA ILE A 760 11.16 17.86 2.46
C ILE A 760 10.23 18.57 3.46
N ILE A 761 10.77 19.52 4.22
CA ILE A 761 10.03 20.19 5.30
C ILE A 761 8.98 21.16 4.76
N SER A 762 9.22 21.82 3.62
CA SER A 762 8.24 22.72 3.01
C SER A 762 7.02 21.95 2.45
N THR A 763 7.24 20.79 1.82
CA THR A 763 6.14 19.91 1.36
C THR A 763 5.36 19.34 2.55
N TYR A 764 6.04 18.90 3.61
CA TYR A 764 5.36 18.43 4.83
C TYR A 764 4.50 19.53 5.47
N ARG A 765 5.00 20.77 5.56
CA ARG A 765 4.23 21.90 6.11
C ARG A 765 3.00 22.25 5.29
N GLN A 766 3.02 22.08 3.95
CA GLN A 766 1.87 22.34 3.08
C GLN A 766 0.66 21.44 3.39
N ILE A 767 0.89 20.23 3.92
CA ILE A 767 -0.17 19.30 4.35
C ILE A 767 -1.10 19.98 5.37
N LYS A 768 -0.55 20.72 6.34
CA LYS A 768 -1.31 21.40 7.40
C LYS A 768 -2.16 22.58 6.90
N SER A 769 -1.84 23.14 5.73
CA SER A 769 -2.64 24.20 5.07
C SER A 769 -3.68 23.65 4.09
N CYS A 770 -3.57 22.37 3.70
CA CYS A 770 -4.49 21.75 2.76
C CYS A 770 -5.81 21.36 3.44
N LYS A 771 -6.90 21.36 2.66
CA LYS A 771 -8.25 20.93 3.10
C LYS A 771 -8.79 19.74 2.31
N CYS A 772 -8.13 19.33 1.24
CA CYS A 772 -8.57 18.27 0.34
C CYS A 772 -7.82 16.98 0.67
N GLU A 773 -8.54 15.89 0.96
CA GLU A 773 -7.92 14.65 1.41
C GLU A 773 -6.98 14.03 0.35
N THR A 774 -7.33 14.12 -0.93
CA THR A 774 -6.49 13.60 -2.03
C THR A 774 -5.19 14.40 -2.19
N GLU A 775 -5.24 15.72 -2.01
CA GLU A 775 -4.07 16.59 -2.01
C GLU A 775 -3.20 16.39 -0.75
N ILE A 776 -3.83 16.19 0.42
CA ILE A 776 -3.15 15.75 1.65
C ILE A 776 -2.37 14.45 1.40
N GLN A 777 -3.02 13.42 0.86
CA GLN A 777 -2.37 12.13 0.58
C GLN A 777 -1.22 12.28 -0.44
N ALA A 778 -1.39 13.10 -1.48
CA ALA A 778 -0.36 13.38 -2.47
C ALA A 778 0.85 14.14 -1.90
N LEU A 779 0.62 15.16 -1.07
CA LEU A 779 1.67 15.91 -0.37
C LEU A 779 2.40 15.05 0.67
N THR A 780 1.66 14.21 1.42
CA THR A 780 2.24 13.24 2.36
C THR A 780 3.18 12.29 1.62
N LEU A 781 2.70 11.61 0.56
CA LEU A 781 3.54 10.73 -0.27
C LEU A 781 4.78 11.46 -0.79
N LYS A 782 4.61 12.67 -1.35
CA LYS A 782 5.70 13.46 -1.92
C LYS A 782 6.76 13.86 -0.89
N SER A 783 6.35 14.24 0.33
CA SER A 783 7.27 14.59 1.42
C SER A 783 8.09 13.37 1.89
N LEU A 784 7.47 12.18 1.95
CA LEU A 784 8.14 10.92 2.29
C LEU A 784 9.10 10.48 1.17
N LEU A 785 8.74 10.64 -0.10
CA LEU A 785 9.60 10.31 -1.25
C LEU A 785 10.82 11.23 -1.35
N TYR A 786 10.71 12.50 -0.92
CA TYR A 786 11.88 13.38 -0.77
C TYR A 786 12.77 12.96 0.41
N LEU A 787 12.18 12.58 1.54
CA LEU A 787 12.91 12.11 2.72
C LEU A 787 13.68 10.81 2.44
N GLU A 788 13.04 9.85 1.75
CA GLU A 788 13.68 8.63 1.26
C GLU A 788 14.87 8.96 0.35
N ARG A 789 14.69 9.85 -0.63
CA ARG A 789 15.79 10.25 -1.54
C ARG A 789 17.01 10.75 -0.78
N TYR A 790 16.81 11.57 0.24
CA TYR A 790 17.92 12.08 1.05
C TYR A 790 18.63 10.95 1.81
N MET A 791 17.89 10.00 2.38
CA MET A 791 18.46 8.79 2.98
C MET A 791 19.25 7.94 1.96
N TYR A 792 18.72 7.75 0.74
CA TYR A 792 19.40 7.02 -0.33
C TYR A 792 20.70 7.69 -0.81
N LEU A 793 20.78 9.02 -0.83
CA LEU A 793 22.03 9.72 -1.14
C LEU A 793 23.10 9.49 -0.05
N ILE A 794 22.71 9.46 1.22
CA ILE A 794 23.61 9.14 2.35
C ILE A 794 24.07 7.67 2.29
N LEU A 795 23.16 6.74 2.00
CA LEU A 795 23.48 5.33 1.77
C LEU A 795 24.44 5.15 0.59
N PHE A 796 24.18 5.81 -0.55
CA PHE A 796 25.04 5.74 -1.73
C PHE A 796 26.43 6.31 -1.47
N ASN A 797 26.57 7.45 -0.77
CA ASN A 797 27.90 7.94 -0.38
C ASN A 797 28.62 6.98 0.58
N THR A 798 27.90 6.35 1.51
CA THR A 798 28.47 5.35 2.43
C THR A 798 28.98 4.12 1.67
N TYR A 799 28.19 3.59 0.73
CA TYR A 799 28.61 2.55 -0.21
C TYR A 799 29.85 2.98 -0.99
N LEU A 800 29.87 4.22 -1.53
CA LEU A 800 31.01 4.71 -2.29
C LEU A 800 32.29 4.72 -1.44
N HIS A 801 32.26 5.07 -0.14
CA HIS A 801 33.43 4.96 0.75
C HIS A 801 33.85 3.52 1.03
N LEU A 802 32.90 2.63 1.33
CA LEU A 802 33.20 1.27 1.76
C LEU A 802 33.76 0.41 0.62
N GLU A 803 33.11 0.45 -0.55
CA GLU A 803 33.45 -0.38 -1.71
C GLU A 803 34.55 0.25 -2.60
N LYS A 804 35.06 1.45 -2.25
CA LYS A 804 36.15 2.13 -2.98
C LYS A 804 37.44 1.30 -3.04
N ARG A 805 37.75 0.56 -1.97
CA ARG A 805 38.97 -0.27 -1.90
C ARG A 805 38.96 -1.35 -2.98
N ASP A 806 37.79 -1.92 -3.21
CA ASP A 806 37.53 -2.94 -4.22
C ASP A 806 37.04 -2.31 -5.54
N SER A 807 37.32 -1.01 -5.78
CA SER A 807 37.01 -0.29 -7.02
C SER A 807 35.53 -0.37 -7.47
N TRP A 808 34.61 -0.53 -6.52
CA TRP A 808 33.17 -0.75 -6.78
C TRP A 808 32.90 -1.93 -7.73
N GLN A 809 33.49 -3.10 -7.43
CA GLN A 809 33.17 -4.38 -8.08
C GLN A 809 31.79 -4.91 -7.68
N ARG A 810 31.43 -4.83 -6.38
CA ARG A 810 30.06 -5.05 -5.92
C ARG A 810 29.21 -3.85 -6.32
N SER A 811 28.02 -4.08 -6.86
CA SER A 811 27.06 -3.02 -7.19
C SER A 811 26.43 -2.39 -5.94
N PHE A 812 25.84 -1.20 -6.05
CA PHE A 812 25.05 -0.60 -4.99
C PHE A 812 23.79 -1.42 -4.70
N SER A 813 23.15 -2.02 -5.72
CA SER A 813 22.03 -2.95 -5.50
C SER A 813 22.45 -4.17 -4.67
N ASP A 814 23.56 -4.79 -5.01
CA ASP A 814 24.09 -5.94 -4.27
C ASP A 814 24.52 -5.53 -2.86
N TRP A 815 25.10 -4.35 -2.67
CA TRP A 815 25.46 -3.83 -1.35
C TRP A 815 24.23 -3.53 -0.48
N MET A 816 23.18 -2.97 -1.07
CA MET A 816 21.92 -2.72 -0.37
C MET A 816 21.28 -4.04 0.12
N ILE A 817 21.35 -5.11 -0.67
CA ILE A 817 20.80 -6.43 -0.30
C ILE A 817 21.73 -7.18 0.67
N GLN A 818 23.04 -7.23 0.41
CA GLN A 818 23.99 -8.04 1.18
C GLN A 818 24.43 -7.38 2.50
N VAL A 819 24.46 -6.04 2.56
CA VAL A 819 25.01 -5.28 3.69
C VAL A 819 23.94 -4.41 4.35
N ALA A 820 23.29 -3.52 3.60
CA ALA A 820 22.37 -2.54 4.20
C ALA A 820 21.11 -3.19 4.78
N ALA A 821 20.54 -4.20 4.10
CA ALA A 821 19.39 -4.97 4.58
C ALA A 821 19.69 -5.68 5.92
N GLN A 822 20.87 -6.30 6.03
CA GLN A 822 21.34 -6.99 7.24
C GLN A 822 21.60 -6.01 8.38
N ALA A 823 22.05 -4.79 8.08
CA ALA A 823 22.15 -3.70 9.04
C ALA A 823 20.78 -3.12 9.47
N GLY A 824 19.67 -3.53 8.86
CA GLY A 824 18.33 -3.04 9.19
C GLY A 824 17.93 -1.73 8.51
N VAL A 825 18.63 -1.33 7.44
CA VAL A 825 18.28 -0.11 6.68
C VAL A 825 16.87 -0.18 6.09
N TYR A 826 16.45 -1.34 5.59
CA TYR A 826 15.08 -1.49 5.07
C TYR A 826 14.01 -1.49 6.17
N ASP A 827 14.32 -1.80 7.43
CA ASP A 827 13.36 -1.62 8.54
C ASP A 827 13.08 -0.14 8.78
N LEU A 828 14.13 0.69 8.76
CA LEU A 828 14.01 2.15 8.86
C LEU A 828 13.22 2.74 7.67
N LEU A 829 13.43 2.22 6.45
CA LEU A 829 12.69 2.64 5.26
C LEU A 829 11.24 2.13 5.24
N ASN A 830 10.93 1.04 5.96
CA ASN A 830 9.58 0.49 6.15
C ASN A 830 8.81 1.15 7.31
N GLN A 831 9.48 2.03 8.07
CA GLN A 831 8.89 2.89 9.11
C GLN A 831 9.17 4.37 8.82
N LEU A 832 9.16 4.74 7.54
CA LEU A 832 9.54 6.08 7.11
C LEU A 832 8.46 7.10 7.47
N GLY A 833 8.82 8.15 8.20
CA GLY A 833 7.89 9.21 8.57
C GLY A 833 8.51 10.26 9.46
N PHE A 834 7.69 11.24 9.84
CA PHE A 834 8.07 12.35 10.71
C PHE A 834 7.57 12.12 12.14
N SER A 835 8.12 11.10 12.82
CA SER A 835 7.76 10.70 14.21
C SER A 835 7.85 11.82 15.25
N GLU A 836 8.55 12.92 14.92
CA GLU A 836 8.64 14.13 15.73
C GLU A 836 7.36 14.99 15.72
N PHE A 837 6.46 14.76 14.76
CA PHE A 837 5.26 15.56 14.52
C PHE A 837 3.95 14.77 14.63
N GLU A 838 3.99 13.46 14.38
CA GLU A 838 2.81 12.59 14.26
C GLU A 838 3.12 11.15 14.73
N ASP A 839 2.12 10.44 15.25
CA ASP A 839 2.25 9.01 15.50
C ASP A 839 2.20 8.27 14.15
N LEU A 840 3.23 7.45 13.89
CA LEU A 840 3.32 6.69 12.65
C LEU A 840 2.46 5.42 12.68
N ARG A 841 1.93 5.03 13.84
CA ARG A 841 0.98 3.91 13.95
C ARG A 841 -0.25 4.17 13.09
N GLY A 842 -0.60 3.19 12.27
CA GLY A 842 -1.68 3.29 11.31
C GLY A 842 -1.33 3.99 9.99
N SER A 843 -0.21 4.69 9.86
CA SER A 843 0.20 5.35 8.60
C SER A 843 0.50 4.31 7.52
N THR A 844 -0.36 4.22 6.50
CA THR A 844 -0.18 3.26 5.39
C THR A 844 1.08 3.57 4.59
N LEU A 845 1.37 4.85 4.37
CA LEU A 845 2.48 5.32 3.55
C LEU A 845 3.85 5.23 4.23
N SER A 846 3.95 4.86 5.51
CA SER A 846 5.27 4.64 6.11
C SER A 846 5.95 3.36 5.60
N GLY A 847 5.15 2.35 5.24
CA GLY A 847 5.62 1.04 4.77
C GLY A 847 5.99 1.00 3.30
N LEU A 848 7.02 0.21 2.97
CA LEU A 848 7.57 0.03 1.62
C LEU A 848 6.49 -0.39 0.61
N ARG A 849 5.71 -1.42 0.95
CA ARG A 849 4.65 -1.99 0.09
C ARG A 849 3.73 -0.90 -0.46
N HIS A 850 3.09 -0.13 0.42
CA HIS A 850 2.13 0.89 0.02
C HIS A 850 2.79 2.12 -0.60
N ARG A 851 3.94 2.56 -0.05
CA ARG A 851 4.61 3.78 -0.51
C ARG A 851 5.17 3.64 -1.92
N TRP A 852 5.82 2.53 -2.24
CA TRP A 852 6.32 2.26 -3.59
C TRP A 852 5.19 1.87 -4.56
N LEU A 853 4.15 1.14 -4.12
CA LEU A 853 2.96 0.89 -4.95
C LEU A 853 2.27 2.21 -5.33
N LYS A 854 2.07 3.14 -4.38
CA LYS A 854 1.47 4.45 -4.64
C LYS A 854 2.38 5.40 -5.43
N GLN A 855 3.70 5.28 -5.34
CA GLN A 855 4.66 6.00 -6.19
C GLN A 855 4.46 5.70 -7.69
N ASN A 856 4.08 4.47 -8.03
CA ASN A 856 3.85 4.01 -9.41
C ASN A 856 2.35 3.94 -9.78
N HIS A 857 1.44 4.11 -8.83
CA HIS A 857 0.00 4.13 -9.09
C HIS A 857 -0.37 5.39 -9.88
N HIS A 858 -1.07 5.20 -11.00
CA HIS A 858 -1.54 6.28 -11.85
C HIS A 858 -3.01 6.03 -12.19
N ASP A 859 -3.90 6.97 -11.85
CA ASP A 859 -5.31 6.92 -12.22
C ASP A 859 -5.49 7.44 -13.66
N LEU A 860 -4.78 6.78 -14.58
CA LEU A 860 -4.86 6.96 -16.03
C LEU A 860 -5.74 5.83 -16.60
N PRO A 861 -6.54 6.08 -17.65
CA PRO A 861 -7.34 5.03 -18.29
C PRO A 861 -6.46 3.91 -18.85
N PHE A 862 -6.92 2.66 -18.76
CA PHE A 862 -6.24 1.52 -19.39
C PHE A 862 -6.26 1.64 -20.93
N ARG A 863 -5.07 1.70 -21.56
CA ARG A 863 -4.90 1.87 -23.02
C ARG A 863 -4.13 0.76 -23.74
N GLY A 864 -3.42 -0.12 -23.03
CA GLY A 864 -2.57 -1.15 -23.61
C GLY A 864 -3.12 -2.58 -23.46
N GLU A 865 -2.22 -3.54 -23.32
CA GLU A 865 -2.50 -4.96 -23.05
C GLU A 865 -1.91 -5.33 -21.68
N PHE A 866 -2.52 -6.25 -20.94
CA PHE A 866 -2.02 -6.60 -19.60
C PHE A 866 -1.03 -7.78 -19.67
N ILE A 867 0.26 -7.51 -19.48
CA ILE A 867 1.40 -8.41 -19.77
C ILE A 867 2.21 -8.84 -18.54
#